data_AF-A0A1F9MGD4-F1
#
_entry.id   AF-A0A1F9MGD4-F1
#
_cell.length_a   1.000
_cell.length_b   1.000
_cell.length_c   1.000
_cell.angle_alpha   90.00
_cell.angle_beta   90.00
_cell.angle_gamma   90.00
#
_symmetry.space_group_name_H-M   'P 1'
#
loop_
_entity.id
_entity.type
_entity.pdbx_description
1 polymer ?
#
loop_
_entity_poly.entity_id
_entity_poly.type
_entity_poly.pdbx_seq_one_letter_code
_entity_poly.pdbx_strand_id
1 'polypeptide(L)'
;MADKMLFRYVKKITCCLNDFVISGQNRRLLVSRCLVVFFWMGLALINANFASICSAVENKGPVVPKVVAIIYTDESGSSINFPAYVYYDDSAEETYIIRGGGEPKISVFGPEYYPDITLGSLRGIYAPKSLLIAPNGALYICQSASVEKNKKPLITIFNAAFFIQKEIVIENIPGVDEFAPLRFALGREGNIYLVGRNTKGVAILDSVGRFLRWIIPTDTLIKIQPKDAPAKEELQQSSRKNQILIPRAGEDNDKALTPPAETVDNQLNNNLVDNLEKPAEHESVSLPDDKDTAPEETGDSGLPAAMLPKINASNLEMFTPEEFGPVTISDVLVDESGNIYLLSEERGKIYVYSPQEKFLFAIGTKGGSSGKMSRPRGFAIDKERGYIYVADYMRHTILVFNQRSGRFIFEFGGRGAGPGWFNYPTSVAVDRRGNVIVADFFNRRVQVLDVNLESKIPVLQEITGEAPTETEQSEESAEKVIPLVIEKVVPLEAEKVASSDSDSDGDGVIDFIDKCPATPKGEKVDSLGCPLDSDGDGVIDSIDKCPDTPRDEKVDPFGCPLDSDGDGVNDSIDKCPDTPKGEKVDQFGCPPDGDGDGVIDTIDKCPDTPSGAKVDEQGCNIKLLEPVTLQIKIEFDVNKDVIKPQFHNALVEVAKFIRSYPDASAVIEGHTDSTGKPEKNIMLSQRRADSVLRYLIDKLEVPADRLKAEGFGSNKPVASNDTAEGKAQNRRVIAILSGTAEVEKK
;
A
#
# COMPACT_ATOMS: atom_id res chain seq x y z
N MET A 1 -32.71 25.76 11.28
CA MET A 1 -33.05 27.20 11.05
C MET A 1 -32.03 27.80 10.07
N ALA A 2 -32.00 27.34 8.81
CA ALA A 2 -30.88 27.60 7.87
C ALA A 2 -31.32 28.23 6.53
N ASP A 3 -32.60 28.61 6.40
CA ASP A 3 -33.24 28.92 5.11
C ASP A 3 -33.43 30.43 4.87
N LYS A 4 -32.53 31.26 5.41
CA LYS A 4 -32.61 32.73 5.35
C LYS A 4 -31.31 33.48 5.03
N MET A 5 -30.18 32.80 4.86
CA MET A 5 -28.92 33.45 4.44
C MET A 5 -28.70 33.41 2.92
N LEU A 6 -29.05 32.32 2.23
CA LEU A 6 -28.76 32.16 0.80
C LEU A 6 -29.39 33.27 -0.08
N PHE A 7 -30.54 33.80 0.32
CA PHE A 7 -31.27 34.85 -0.41
C PHE A 7 -30.63 36.25 -0.38
N ARG A 8 -29.50 36.44 0.33
CA ARG A 8 -28.78 37.73 0.37
C ARG A 8 -27.56 37.81 -0.57
N TYR A 9 -27.02 36.69 -1.05
CA TYR A 9 -25.79 36.71 -1.86
C TYR A 9 -26.03 36.96 -3.36
N VAL A 10 -27.17 36.47 -3.90
CA VAL A 10 -27.51 36.57 -5.34
C VAL A 10 -27.75 38.01 -5.80
N LYS A 11 -28.00 38.96 -4.89
CA LYS A 11 -28.33 40.36 -5.22
C LYS A 11 -27.11 41.30 -5.35
N LYS A 12 -25.90 40.76 -5.57
CA LYS A 12 -24.66 41.55 -5.71
C LYS A 12 -23.90 41.34 -7.04
N ILE A 13 -24.35 40.41 -7.90
CA ILE A 13 -23.75 40.17 -9.23
C ILE A 13 -24.74 40.61 -10.33
N THR A 14 -25.07 41.91 -10.33
CA THR A 14 -25.87 42.55 -11.40
C THR A 14 -25.50 44.03 -11.59
N CYS A 15 -24.21 44.35 -11.37
CA CYS A 15 -23.64 45.70 -11.55
C CYS A 15 -22.33 45.63 -12.36
N CYS A 16 -22.39 45.05 -13.56
CA CYS A 16 -21.31 45.11 -14.56
C CYS A 16 -21.87 44.73 -15.96
N LEU A 17 -22.74 45.57 -16.52
CA LEU A 17 -23.15 45.58 -17.95
C LEU A 17 -24.18 46.71 -18.19
N ASN A 18 -23.74 47.97 -18.11
CA ASN A 18 -24.60 49.10 -18.50
C ASN A 18 -23.81 50.38 -18.82
N ASP A 19 -22.88 50.29 -19.78
CA ASP A 19 -22.23 51.46 -20.39
C ASP A 19 -21.90 51.19 -21.86
N PHE A 20 -22.93 51.23 -22.72
CA PHE A 20 -22.75 51.49 -24.15
C PHE A 20 -23.98 52.14 -24.76
N VAL A 21 -23.89 53.46 -24.97
CA VAL A 21 -24.97 54.27 -25.54
C VAL A 21 -24.89 54.26 -27.07
N ILE A 22 -25.90 53.70 -27.73
CA ILE A 22 -26.20 53.99 -29.14
C ILE A 22 -27.70 54.29 -29.29
N SER A 23 -28.00 55.43 -29.91
CA SER A 23 -29.36 55.88 -30.20
C SER A 23 -29.85 55.36 -31.56
N GLY A 24 -31.12 54.98 -31.66
CA GLY A 24 -31.74 54.54 -32.91
C GLY A 24 -33.25 54.34 -32.78
N GLN A 25 -34.01 54.72 -33.82
CA GLN A 25 -35.48 54.66 -33.79
C GLN A 25 -36.06 53.42 -34.49
N ASN A 26 -37.32 53.14 -34.14
CA ASN A 26 -38.37 52.48 -34.94
C ASN A 26 -38.41 50.94 -35.10
N ARG A 27 -39.42 50.39 -34.41
CA ARG A 27 -40.48 49.48 -34.95
C ARG A 27 -40.13 48.03 -35.34
N ARG A 28 -40.57 47.12 -34.46
CA ARG A 28 -41.53 46.03 -34.73
C ARG A 28 -41.60 45.49 -36.19
N LEU A 29 -40.97 44.33 -36.46
CA LEU A 29 -41.65 43.10 -36.90
C LEU A 29 -40.64 41.93 -37.08
N LEU A 30 -40.64 40.93 -36.16
CA LEU A 30 -40.48 39.47 -36.47
C LEU A 30 -40.50 38.51 -35.25
N VAL A 31 -40.93 38.94 -34.06
CA VAL A 31 -40.93 38.09 -32.85
C VAL A 31 -42.00 37.00 -32.90
N SER A 32 -41.76 35.93 -33.67
CA SER A 32 -42.62 34.73 -33.72
C SER A 32 -41.90 33.44 -34.15
N ARG A 33 -40.57 33.43 -34.36
CA ARG A 33 -39.84 32.19 -34.73
C ARG A 33 -38.53 31.86 -33.98
N CYS A 34 -38.04 32.71 -33.08
CA CYS A 34 -36.82 32.42 -32.30
C CYS A 34 -37.07 31.90 -30.87
N LEU A 35 -38.22 32.20 -30.25
CA LEU A 35 -38.47 31.89 -28.83
C LEU A 35 -38.54 30.40 -28.50
N VAL A 36 -38.85 29.53 -29.47
CA VAL A 36 -38.87 28.07 -29.26
C VAL A 36 -37.45 27.47 -29.23
N VAL A 37 -36.52 28.03 -30.00
CA VAL A 37 -35.14 27.52 -30.11
C VAL A 37 -34.34 27.83 -28.84
N PHE A 38 -34.43 29.06 -28.34
CA PHE A 38 -33.72 29.47 -27.12
C PHE A 38 -34.22 28.77 -25.85
N PHE A 39 -35.50 28.39 -25.78
CA PHE A 39 -36.03 27.65 -24.63
C PHE A 39 -35.47 26.22 -24.55
N TRP A 40 -35.28 25.56 -25.69
CA TRP A 40 -34.67 24.22 -25.76
C TRP A 40 -33.15 24.24 -25.57
N MET A 41 -32.44 25.24 -26.11
CA MET A 41 -31.00 25.39 -25.82
C MET A 41 -30.74 25.79 -24.36
N GLY A 42 -31.64 26.55 -23.73
CA GLY A 42 -31.57 26.91 -22.32
C GLY A 42 -31.65 25.70 -21.37
N LEU A 43 -32.65 24.82 -21.55
CA LEU A 43 -32.76 23.60 -20.72
C LEU A 43 -31.58 22.64 -20.95
N ALA A 44 -31.05 22.54 -22.17
CA ALA A 44 -29.89 21.71 -22.47
C ALA A 44 -28.64 22.16 -21.69
N LEU A 45 -28.37 23.47 -21.62
CA LEU A 45 -27.22 24.02 -20.90
C LEU A 45 -27.36 23.95 -19.38
N ILE A 46 -28.58 24.02 -18.83
CA ILE A 46 -28.81 23.88 -17.39
C ILE A 46 -28.64 22.42 -16.95
N ASN A 47 -29.14 21.45 -17.71
CA ASN A 47 -28.97 20.03 -17.39
C ASN A 47 -27.52 19.53 -17.62
N ALA A 48 -26.79 20.09 -18.59
CA ALA A 48 -25.39 19.73 -18.81
C ALA A 48 -24.48 20.12 -17.63
N ASN A 49 -24.66 21.32 -17.06
CA ASN A 49 -23.78 21.82 -16.00
C ASN A 49 -24.09 21.27 -14.61
N PHE A 50 -25.31 20.80 -14.33
CA PHE A 50 -25.58 20.11 -13.05
C PHE A 50 -24.94 18.72 -12.98
N ALA A 51 -24.91 17.97 -14.09
CA ALA A 51 -24.23 16.67 -14.13
C ALA A 51 -22.71 16.78 -13.91
N SER A 52 -22.08 17.88 -14.35
CA SER A 52 -20.63 18.04 -14.26
C SER A 52 -20.12 18.62 -12.93
N ILE A 53 -21.00 19.04 -12.02
CA ILE A 53 -20.63 19.61 -10.71
C ILE A 53 -20.80 18.58 -9.58
N CYS A 54 -21.60 17.53 -9.77
CA CYS A 54 -21.82 16.47 -8.77
C CYS A 54 -20.71 15.39 -8.70
N SER A 55 -19.55 15.59 -9.34
CA SER A 55 -18.40 14.67 -9.30
C SER A 55 -17.14 15.28 -8.64
N ALA A 56 -17.30 16.35 -7.85
CA ALA A 56 -16.21 17.12 -7.26
C ALA A 56 -16.29 17.28 -5.73
N VAL A 57 -16.95 16.33 -5.03
CA VAL A 57 -16.87 16.20 -3.56
C VAL A 57 -16.72 14.71 -3.20
N GLU A 58 -15.53 14.14 -3.43
CA GLU A 58 -15.10 12.99 -2.62
C GLU A 58 -14.94 13.50 -1.19
N ASN A 59 -15.85 13.12 -0.29
CA ASN A 59 -15.77 13.46 1.13
C ASN A 59 -14.64 12.68 1.81
N LYS A 60 -13.39 13.09 1.57
CA LYS A 60 -12.17 12.60 2.24
C LYS A 60 -12.07 13.11 3.69
N GLY A 61 -13.12 12.91 4.47
CA GLY A 61 -12.94 12.80 5.91
C GLY A 61 -12.07 11.58 6.22
N PRO A 62 -11.40 11.55 7.39
CA PRO A 62 -10.60 10.40 7.78
C PRO A 62 -11.45 9.12 7.77
N VAL A 63 -10.89 8.04 7.23
CA VAL A 63 -11.54 6.72 7.24
C VAL A 63 -11.43 6.17 8.66
N VAL A 64 -12.43 6.47 9.49
CA VAL A 64 -12.53 5.96 10.86
C VAL A 64 -13.00 4.50 10.80
N PRO A 65 -12.15 3.50 11.15
CA PRO A 65 -12.55 2.11 11.14
C PRO A 65 -13.56 1.85 12.26
N LYS A 66 -14.66 1.17 11.94
CA LYS A 66 -15.62 0.74 12.96
C LYS A 66 -15.16 -0.58 13.55
N VAL A 67 -14.93 -0.64 14.86
CA VAL A 67 -14.58 -1.89 15.52
C VAL A 67 -15.78 -2.84 15.54
N VAL A 68 -15.58 -4.05 15.01
CA VAL A 68 -16.56 -5.15 14.97
C VAL A 68 -16.37 -6.05 16.19
N ALA A 69 -15.13 -6.44 16.47
CA ALA A 69 -14.78 -7.29 17.61
C ALA A 69 -13.37 -6.94 18.15
N ILE A 70 -13.12 -7.27 19.42
CA ILE A 70 -11.78 -7.26 20.01
C ILE A 70 -11.55 -8.57 20.75
N ILE A 71 -10.56 -9.33 20.30
CA ILE A 71 -10.21 -10.64 20.84
C ILE A 71 -9.09 -10.47 21.87
N TYR A 72 -9.32 -10.92 23.10
CA TYR A 72 -8.36 -10.86 24.20
C TYR A 72 -7.93 -12.24 24.73
N THR A 73 -8.77 -13.26 24.55
CA THR A 73 -8.60 -14.62 25.12
C THR A 73 -8.96 -15.71 24.11
N ASP A 74 -8.52 -16.93 24.40
CA ASP A 74 -8.92 -18.15 23.69
C ASP A 74 -10.08 -18.90 24.39
N GLU A 75 -10.37 -20.13 23.96
CA GLU A 75 -11.45 -20.98 24.48
C GLU A 75 -11.20 -21.46 25.93
N SER A 76 -9.94 -21.44 26.38
CA SER A 76 -9.56 -21.71 27.76
C SER A 76 -9.63 -20.47 28.67
N GLY A 77 -9.97 -19.31 28.11
CA GLY A 77 -9.90 -18.01 28.79
C GLY A 77 -8.46 -17.47 28.94
N SER A 78 -7.46 -18.13 28.35
CA SER A 78 -6.07 -17.68 28.43
C SER A 78 -5.85 -16.50 27.48
N SER A 79 -5.14 -15.45 27.93
CA SER A 79 -4.94 -14.24 27.11
C SER A 79 -4.07 -14.50 25.87
N ILE A 80 -4.46 -13.92 24.72
CA ILE A 80 -3.77 -14.11 23.43
C ILE A 80 -2.47 -13.31 23.27
N ASN A 81 -1.99 -12.66 24.34
CA ASN A 81 -0.65 -12.10 24.57
C ASN A 81 0.29 -12.02 23.35
N PHE A 82 0.61 -10.79 22.94
CA PHE A 82 1.54 -10.46 21.86
C PHE A 82 1.26 -11.20 20.54
N PRO A 83 0.02 -11.16 20.00
CA PRO A 83 -0.32 -11.85 18.76
C PRO A 83 0.62 -11.41 17.62
N ALA A 84 1.28 -12.39 17.00
CA ALA A 84 2.43 -12.19 16.11
C ALA A 84 2.18 -12.59 14.64
N TYR A 85 1.05 -13.26 14.40
CA TYR A 85 0.51 -13.54 13.07
C TYR A 85 -1.00 -13.79 13.18
N VAL A 86 -1.76 -13.26 12.23
CA VAL A 86 -3.16 -13.60 11.98
C VAL A 86 -3.32 -14.11 10.56
N TYR A 87 -4.19 -15.10 10.38
CA TYR A 87 -4.56 -15.68 9.09
C TYR A 87 -6.07 -15.93 9.08
N TYR A 88 -6.68 -15.90 7.90
CA TYR A 88 -8.11 -16.18 7.70
C TYR A 88 -8.30 -17.20 6.58
N ASP A 89 -9.15 -18.19 6.83
CA ASP A 89 -9.56 -19.18 5.83
C ASP A 89 -10.95 -18.84 5.25
N ASP A 90 -10.96 -18.41 3.99
CA ASP A 90 -12.16 -18.09 3.20
C ASP A 90 -13.06 -19.33 2.91
N SER A 91 -12.57 -20.55 3.19
CA SER A 91 -13.29 -21.80 2.94
C SER A 91 -14.00 -22.39 4.17
N ALA A 92 -13.47 -22.15 5.38
CA ALA A 92 -14.09 -22.50 6.66
C ALA A 92 -14.71 -21.28 7.39
N GLU A 93 -14.42 -20.07 6.89
CA GLU A 93 -14.70 -18.78 7.56
C GLU A 93 -14.03 -18.65 8.94
N GLU A 94 -12.88 -19.32 9.13
CA GLU A 94 -12.11 -19.39 10.38
C GLU A 94 -10.95 -18.37 10.45
N THR A 95 -10.78 -17.74 11.61
CA THR A 95 -9.63 -16.89 11.95
C THR A 95 -8.63 -17.66 12.81
N TYR A 96 -7.36 -17.66 12.41
CA TYR A 96 -6.24 -18.32 13.10
C TYR A 96 -5.27 -17.28 13.67
N ILE A 97 -4.95 -17.37 14.96
CA ILE A 97 -4.07 -16.43 15.67
C ILE A 97 -2.86 -17.15 16.27
N ILE A 98 -1.65 -16.76 15.87
CA ILE A 98 -0.38 -17.24 16.47
C ILE A 98 0.07 -16.25 17.55
N ARG A 99 0.27 -16.75 18.77
CA ARG A 99 0.69 -15.98 19.95
C ARG A 99 2.20 -15.70 19.98
N GLY A 100 2.58 -14.66 20.72
CA GLY A 100 3.98 -14.30 20.99
C GLY A 100 4.34 -14.46 22.45
N GLY A 101 5.45 -15.16 22.73
CA GLY A 101 5.90 -15.42 24.10
C GLY A 101 5.00 -16.41 24.86
N GLY A 102 5.43 -16.79 26.07
CA GLY A 102 4.79 -17.87 26.83
C GLY A 102 4.86 -19.22 26.10
N GLU A 103 3.86 -20.07 26.32
CA GLU A 103 3.75 -21.33 25.58
C GLU A 103 3.32 -21.10 24.11
N PRO A 104 4.05 -21.63 23.12
CA PRO A 104 3.70 -21.51 21.71
C PRO A 104 2.38 -22.22 21.39
N LYS A 105 1.37 -21.44 20.98
CA LYS A 105 -0.01 -21.86 20.71
C LYS A 105 -0.58 -21.13 19.49
N ILE A 106 -1.52 -21.79 18.82
CA ILE A 106 -2.33 -21.25 17.72
C ILE A 106 -3.79 -21.40 18.13
N SER A 107 -4.53 -20.29 18.19
CA SER A 107 -5.95 -20.29 18.57
C SER A 107 -6.82 -20.05 17.34
N VAL A 108 -7.87 -20.85 17.19
CA VAL A 108 -8.81 -20.83 16.06
C VAL A 108 -10.16 -20.28 16.55
N PHE A 109 -10.76 -19.42 15.72
CA PHE A 109 -12.00 -18.71 16.00
C PHE A 109 -12.92 -18.74 14.78
N GLY A 110 -14.22 -19.00 14.97
CA GLY A 110 -15.19 -19.12 13.88
C GLY A 110 -15.64 -17.79 13.25
N PRO A 111 -16.73 -17.81 12.45
CA PRO A 111 -17.12 -16.69 11.57
C PRO A 111 -17.52 -15.37 12.25
N GLU A 112 -17.88 -15.42 13.53
CA GLU A 112 -18.16 -14.24 14.39
C GLU A 112 -17.10 -14.08 15.50
N TYR A 113 -15.89 -14.64 15.28
CA TYR A 113 -14.71 -14.58 16.14
C TYR A 113 -14.88 -15.13 17.56
N TYR A 114 -15.83 -16.04 17.76
CA TYR A 114 -15.89 -16.88 18.97
C TYR A 114 -14.77 -17.93 18.95
N PRO A 115 -14.06 -18.19 20.07
CA PRO A 115 -12.96 -19.14 20.10
C PRO A 115 -13.47 -20.59 20.10
N ASP A 116 -12.95 -21.42 19.19
CA ASP A 116 -13.34 -22.81 19.04
C ASP A 116 -12.31 -23.78 19.62
N ILE A 117 -11.01 -23.60 19.32
CA ILE A 117 -9.95 -24.51 19.77
C ILE A 117 -8.55 -23.86 19.73
N THR A 118 -7.72 -24.17 20.73
CA THR A 118 -6.30 -23.84 20.74
C THR A 118 -5.43 -25.09 20.56
N LEU A 119 -4.53 -25.02 19.57
CA LEU A 119 -3.56 -26.04 19.22
C LEU A 119 -2.19 -25.66 19.81
N GLY A 120 -1.45 -26.62 20.37
CA GLY A 120 -0.17 -26.38 21.03
C GLY A 120 0.76 -27.60 21.03
N SER A 121 1.66 -27.68 22.01
CA SER A 121 2.73 -28.69 22.10
C SER A 121 2.24 -30.15 22.03
N LEU A 122 1.06 -30.45 22.56
CA LEU A 122 0.40 -31.77 22.48
C LEU A 122 -0.03 -32.18 21.06
N ARG A 123 -0.12 -31.22 20.12
CA ARG A 123 -0.38 -31.42 18.69
C ARG A 123 0.91 -31.27 17.84
N GLY A 124 2.09 -31.20 18.46
CA GLY A 124 3.36 -31.02 17.74
C GLY A 124 3.72 -29.58 17.37
N ILE A 125 3.04 -28.60 17.98
CA ILE A 125 3.29 -27.17 17.74
C ILE A 125 4.22 -26.64 18.83
N TYR A 126 5.47 -26.34 18.46
CA TYR A 126 6.57 -26.02 19.37
C TYR A 126 7.23 -24.67 19.10
N ALA A 127 7.14 -24.14 17.89
CA ALA A 127 7.70 -22.83 17.55
C ALA A 127 7.05 -22.20 16.30
N PRO A 128 5.71 -22.15 16.19
CA PRO A 128 5.01 -21.63 15.02
C PRO A 128 5.40 -20.18 14.73
N LYS A 129 5.40 -19.81 13.45
CA LYS A 129 5.77 -18.47 12.95
C LYS A 129 4.74 -17.93 11.96
N SER A 130 4.18 -18.82 11.15
CA SER A 130 3.17 -18.56 10.12
C SER A 130 2.44 -19.86 9.81
N LEU A 131 1.25 -19.74 9.20
CA LEU A 131 0.44 -20.86 8.76
C LEU A 131 -0.39 -20.47 7.54
N LEU A 132 -0.91 -21.45 6.81
CA LEU A 132 -1.95 -21.28 5.81
C LEU A 132 -2.76 -22.56 5.64
N ILE A 133 -3.97 -22.43 5.10
CA ILE A 133 -4.77 -23.56 4.61
C ILE A 133 -4.49 -23.71 3.12
N ALA A 134 -4.12 -24.91 2.69
CA ALA A 134 -3.94 -25.24 1.27
C ALA A 134 -5.30 -25.58 0.62
N PRO A 135 -5.47 -25.44 -0.71
CA PRO A 135 -6.76 -25.67 -1.41
C PRO A 135 -7.37 -27.08 -1.30
N ASN A 136 -6.70 -28.02 -0.63
CA ASN A 136 -7.17 -29.35 -0.30
C ASN A 136 -7.62 -29.51 1.17
N GLY A 137 -7.74 -28.41 1.93
CA GLY A 137 -8.11 -28.41 3.35
C GLY A 137 -7.01 -28.91 4.29
N ALA A 138 -5.75 -28.95 3.85
CA ALA A 138 -4.62 -29.29 4.70
C ALA A 138 -4.01 -28.01 5.32
N LEU A 139 -3.85 -28.01 6.65
CA LEU A 139 -3.23 -26.91 7.39
C LEU A 139 -1.71 -27.08 7.39
N TYR A 140 -1.01 -26.11 6.82
CA TYR A 140 0.45 -26.03 6.84
C TYR A 140 0.86 -25.04 7.93
N ILE A 141 1.71 -25.46 8.87
CA ILE A 141 2.27 -24.59 9.91
C ILE A 141 3.79 -24.58 9.77
N CYS A 142 4.37 -23.41 9.54
CA CYS A 142 5.82 -23.23 9.52
C CYS A 142 6.34 -22.95 10.94
N GLN A 143 7.34 -23.74 11.35
CA GLN A 143 7.92 -23.74 12.68
C GLN A 143 9.43 -23.45 12.61
N SER A 144 9.88 -22.57 13.50
CA SER A 144 11.30 -22.34 13.76
C SER A 144 11.94 -23.52 14.50
N ALA A 145 13.26 -23.54 14.63
CA ALA A 145 13.93 -24.44 15.57
C ALA A 145 13.36 -24.28 16.99
N SER A 146 13.26 -25.39 17.73
CA SER A 146 12.91 -25.44 19.14
C SER A 146 13.96 -26.24 19.91
N VAL A 147 14.88 -25.53 20.56
CA VAL A 147 16.01 -26.11 21.31
C VAL A 147 15.52 -27.03 22.43
N GLU A 148 14.52 -26.59 23.18
CA GLU A 148 13.93 -27.32 24.32
C GLU A 148 13.33 -28.68 23.91
N LYS A 149 12.88 -28.81 22.66
CA LYS A 149 12.31 -30.06 22.10
C LYS A 149 13.24 -30.77 21.12
N ASN A 150 14.49 -30.29 20.98
CA ASN A 150 15.47 -30.76 19.99
C ASN A 150 14.90 -30.89 18.56
N LYS A 151 14.09 -29.92 18.13
CA LYS A 151 13.44 -29.89 16.81
C LYS A 151 14.11 -28.85 15.91
N LYS A 152 14.56 -29.28 14.73
CA LYS A 152 15.01 -28.41 13.63
C LYS A 152 13.83 -27.56 13.08
N PRO A 153 14.10 -26.46 12.34
CA PRO A 153 13.07 -25.74 11.61
C PRO A 153 12.37 -26.66 10.61
N LEU A 154 11.04 -26.58 10.52
CA LEU A 154 10.23 -27.47 9.68
C LEU A 154 8.87 -26.87 9.34
N ILE A 155 8.19 -27.45 8.35
CA ILE A 155 6.77 -27.21 8.07
C ILE A 155 6.01 -28.50 8.43
N THR A 156 5.07 -28.39 9.37
CA THR A 156 4.16 -29.48 9.73
C THR A 156 2.88 -29.35 8.91
N ILE A 157 2.45 -30.44 8.28
CA ILE A 157 1.20 -30.52 7.52
C ILE A 157 0.20 -31.35 8.33
N PHE A 158 -0.97 -30.79 8.58
CA PHE A 158 -2.08 -31.38 9.30
C PHE A 158 -3.27 -31.62 8.37
N ASN A 159 -4.09 -32.63 8.69
CA ASN A 159 -5.43 -32.74 8.13
C ASN A 159 -6.41 -31.79 8.85
N ALA A 160 -7.63 -31.65 8.31
CA ALA A 160 -8.73 -30.87 8.88
C ALA A 160 -9.25 -31.36 10.26
N ALA A 161 -8.64 -32.41 10.86
CA ALA A 161 -8.90 -32.84 12.24
C ALA A 161 -7.68 -32.58 13.16
N PHE A 162 -6.75 -31.75 12.70
CA PHE A 162 -5.51 -31.35 13.37
C PHE A 162 -4.61 -32.53 13.79
N PHE A 163 -4.55 -33.58 12.96
CA PHE A 163 -3.55 -34.65 13.06
C PHE A 163 -2.45 -34.45 12.02
N ILE A 164 -1.19 -34.63 12.44
CA ILE A 164 -0.01 -34.52 11.57
C ILE A 164 -0.07 -35.62 10.49
N GLN A 165 0.01 -35.20 9.22
CA GLN A 165 0.16 -36.08 8.07
C GLN A 165 1.61 -36.18 7.60
N LYS A 166 2.38 -35.09 7.70
CA LYS A 166 3.76 -35.00 7.21
C LYS A 166 4.53 -33.90 7.94
N GLU A 167 5.82 -34.11 8.21
CA GLU A 167 6.77 -33.05 8.51
C GLU A 167 7.70 -32.86 7.30
N ILE A 168 8.01 -31.60 6.97
CA ILE A 168 8.99 -31.21 5.95
C ILE A 168 10.09 -30.45 6.69
N VAL A 169 11.26 -31.07 6.91
CA VAL A 169 12.38 -30.42 7.62
C VAL A 169 13.09 -29.46 6.67
N ILE A 170 13.38 -28.25 7.15
CA ILE A 170 14.08 -27.20 6.41
C ILE A 170 15.58 -27.34 6.72
N GLU A 171 16.37 -27.81 5.76
CA GLU A 171 17.82 -28.01 5.90
C GLU A 171 18.58 -27.57 4.64
N ASN A 172 19.88 -27.29 4.79
CA ASN A 172 20.82 -27.08 3.67
C ASN A 172 20.45 -25.93 2.73
N ILE A 173 19.93 -24.81 3.26
CA ILE A 173 19.65 -23.59 2.48
C ILE A 173 20.99 -22.89 2.12
N PRO A 174 21.41 -22.83 0.85
CA PRO A 174 22.74 -22.35 0.50
C PRO A 174 22.93 -20.86 0.79
N GLY A 175 24.03 -20.53 1.49
CA GLY A 175 24.37 -19.16 1.89
C GLY A 175 23.85 -18.75 3.28
N VAL A 176 23.27 -19.67 4.06
CA VAL A 176 22.79 -19.41 5.43
C VAL A 176 23.14 -20.61 6.32
N ASP A 177 23.96 -20.39 7.37
CA ASP A 177 24.40 -21.46 8.27
C ASP A 177 23.26 -22.04 9.13
N GLU A 178 22.41 -21.17 9.68
CA GLU A 178 21.18 -21.54 10.40
C GLU A 178 19.98 -20.75 9.87
N PHE A 179 19.07 -21.43 9.15
CA PHE A 179 17.89 -20.81 8.58
C PHE A 179 16.73 -20.75 9.60
N ALA A 180 16.45 -19.57 10.13
CA ALA A 180 15.32 -19.32 11.04
C ALA A 180 14.09 -18.80 10.26
N PRO A 181 13.06 -19.63 9.96
CA PRO A 181 11.91 -19.22 9.15
C PRO A 181 11.00 -18.20 9.86
N LEU A 182 10.27 -17.41 9.08
CA LEU A 182 9.39 -16.34 9.53
C LEU A 182 8.01 -16.38 8.85
N ARG A 183 7.99 -16.39 7.52
CA ARG A 183 6.78 -16.39 6.67
C ARG A 183 6.96 -17.38 5.52
N PHE A 184 5.87 -17.94 5.01
CA PHE A 184 5.90 -18.81 3.84
C PHE A 184 4.59 -18.75 3.06
N ALA A 185 4.65 -19.11 1.78
CA ALA A 185 3.49 -19.27 0.90
C ALA A 185 3.67 -20.49 -0.01
N LEU A 186 2.57 -21.03 -0.54
CA LEU A 186 2.60 -22.13 -1.51
C LEU A 186 2.37 -21.62 -2.94
N GLY A 187 3.19 -22.09 -3.88
CA GLY A 187 2.95 -21.92 -5.31
C GLY A 187 2.03 -23.00 -5.88
N ARG A 188 1.43 -22.70 -7.04
CA ARG A 188 0.51 -23.61 -7.76
C ARG A 188 1.08 -25.00 -8.08
N GLU A 189 2.40 -25.12 -8.20
CA GLU A 189 3.11 -26.39 -8.46
C GLU A 189 3.49 -27.17 -7.17
N GLY A 190 3.10 -26.66 -5.99
CA GLY A 190 3.51 -27.22 -4.69
C GLY A 190 4.90 -26.77 -4.21
N ASN A 191 5.54 -25.85 -4.94
CA ASN A 191 6.75 -25.16 -4.50
C ASN A 191 6.46 -24.30 -3.25
N ILE A 192 7.41 -24.22 -2.33
CA ILE A 192 7.28 -23.49 -1.07
C ILE A 192 8.17 -22.25 -1.12
N TYR A 193 7.56 -21.06 -1.08
CA TYR A 193 8.29 -19.79 -0.93
C TYR A 193 8.50 -19.53 0.56
N LEU A 194 9.75 -19.39 1.01
CA LEU A 194 10.12 -19.36 2.43
C LEU A 194 10.99 -18.14 2.75
N VAL A 195 10.51 -17.28 3.64
CA VAL A 195 11.20 -16.11 4.18
C VAL A 195 11.90 -16.48 5.49
N GLY A 196 13.20 -16.22 5.58
CA GLY A 196 13.98 -16.35 6.80
C GLY A 196 14.22 -15.02 7.50
N ARG A 197 14.40 -15.07 8.82
CA ARG A 197 14.90 -13.92 9.59
C ARG A 197 16.29 -13.56 9.08
N ASN A 198 16.51 -12.28 8.80
CA ASN A 198 17.76 -11.70 8.29
C ASN A 198 18.22 -12.25 6.92
N THR A 199 17.40 -13.01 6.18
CA THR A 199 17.77 -13.51 4.85
C THR A 199 17.52 -12.47 3.77
N LYS A 200 18.45 -12.36 2.82
CA LYS A 200 18.37 -11.39 1.71
C LYS A 200 17.69 -12.01 0.50
N GLY A 201 16.36 -12.10 0.58
CA GLY A 201 15.50 -12.72 -0.43
C GLY A 201 14.61 -13.82 0.16
N VAL A 202 14.08 -14.66 -0.72
CA VAL A 202 13.15 -15.76 -0.41
C VAL A 202 13.69 -17.07 -0.97
N ALA A 203 13.82 -18.09 -0.13
CA ALA A 203 14.24 -19.41 -0.56
C ALA A 203 13.03 -20.15 -1.16
N ILE A 204 13.19 -20.73 -2.34
CA ILE A 204 12.19 -21.61 -2.95
C ILE A 204 12.58 -23.06 -2.67
N LEU A 205 11.67 -23.82 -2.08
CA LEU A 205 11.82 -25.27 -1.87
C LEU A 205 10.83 -26.04 -2.75
N ASP A 206 11.11 -27.32 -3.00
CA ASP A 206 10.10 -28.26 -3.53
C ASP A 206 9.11 -28.73 -2.45
N SER A 207 8.10 -29.51 -2.87
CA SER A 207 7.07 -30.07 -1.97
C SER A 207 7.58 -31.13 -0.97
N VAL A 208 8.88 -31.44 -0.96
CA VAL A 208 9.56 -32.26 0.05
C VAL A 208 10.64 -31.50 0.82
N GLY A 209 10.75 -30.17 0.66
CA GLY A 209 11.61 -29.28 1.44
C GLY A 209 13.03 -29.09 0.89
N ARG A 210 13.35 -29.61 -0.31
CA ARG A 210 14.67 -29.42 -0.92
C ARG A 210 14.76 -28.02 -1.51
N PHE A 211 15.84 -27.31 -1.20
CA PHE A 211 16.14 -26.02 -1.82
C PHE A 211 16.27 -26.13 -3.35
N LEU A 212 15.62 -25.22 -4.07
CA LEU A 212 15.69 -25.10 -5.53
C LEU A 212 16.52 -23.89 -5.97
N ARG A 213 16.20 -22.69 -5.45
CA ARG A 213 16.83 -21.40 -5.78
C ARG A 213 16.37 -20.29 -4.84
N TRP A 214 17.04 -19.13 -4.90
CA TRP A 214 16.60 -17.89 -4.26
C TRP A 214 15.85 -16.99 -5.25
N ILE A 215 14.78 -16.32 -4.81
CA ILE A 215 14.37 -15.02 -5.37
C ILE A 215 15.05 -13.95 -4.54
N ILE A 216 15.83 -13.09 -5.19
CA ILE A 216 16.51 -11.97 -4.54
C ILE A 216 16.02 -10.66 -5.19
N PRO A 217 15.09 -9.93 -4.56
CA PRO A 217 14.77 -8.59 -5.00
C PRO A 217 15.98 -7.67 -4.83
N THR A 218 16.22 -6.84 -5.84
CA THR A 218 17.29 -5.84 -5.87
C THR A 218 16.71 -4.49 -6.28
N ASP A 219 17.13 -3.43 -5.61
CA ASP A 219 16.81 -2.04 -5.98
C ASP A 219 17.84 -1.49 -6.99
N THR A 220 18.28 -2.34 -7.90
CA THR A 220 19.15 -1.95 -9.02
C THR A 220 18.39 -1.02 -9.96
N LEU A 221 18.83 0.24 -10.05
CA LEU A 221 18.62 1.05 -11.25
C LEU A 221 19.11 0.22 -12.44
N ILE A 222 18.21 -0.16 -13.34
CA ILE A 222 18.53 -1.09 -14.43
C ILE A 222 19.40 -0.36 -15.44
N LYS A 223 20.73 -0.42 -15.25
CA LYS A 223 21.71 -0.12 -16.30
C LYS A 223 21.55 -1.18 -17.38
N ILE A 224 20.67 -0.92 -18.34
CA ILE A 224 20.56 -1.69 -19.57
C ILE A 224 21.88 -1.50 -20.33
N GLN A 225 22.82 -2.42 -20.11
CA GLN A 225 23.99 -2.59 -20.98
C GLN A 225 23.43 -2.90 -22.38
N PRO A 226 23.62 -2.01 -23.38
CA PRO A 226 22.98 -2.16 -24.67
C PRO A 226 23.60 -3.36 -25.39
N LYS A 227 22.85 -4.46 -25.45
CA LYS A 227 23.25 -5.64 -26.22
C LYS A 227 23.13 -5.33 -27.72
N ASP A 228 24.23 -5.54 -28.41
CA ASP A 228 24.29 -5.73 -29.86
C ASP A 228 23.84 -4.53 -30.73
N ALA A 229 24.42 -3.35 -30.45
CA ALA A 229 24.60 -2.32 -31.48
C ALA A 229 25.67 -2.78 -32.51
N PRO A 230 25.51 -2.47 -33.82
CA PRO A 230 26.25 -3.18 -34.87
C PRO A 230 27.73 -2.81 -34.95
N ALA A 231 28.55 -3.78 -35.35
CA ALA A 231 29.97 -3.60 -35.60
C ALA A 231 30.23 -2.48 -36.62
N LYS A 232 31.15 -1.58 -36.27
CA LYS A 232 31.81 -0.67 -37.21
C LYS A 232 33.30 -0.71 -36.98
N GLU A 233 34.01 -0.96 -38.07
CA GLU A 233 35.43 -0.63 -38.19
C GLU A 233 35.58 0.90 -38.14
N GLU A 234 36.67 1.42 -37.57
CA GLU A 234 37.73 2.01 -38.39
C GLU A 234 39.02 2.30 -37.60
N LEU A 235 40.12 2.16 -38.35
CA LEU A 235 41.50 2.62 -38.15
C LEU A 235 41.95 3.18 -36.78
N GLN A 236 42.96 2.51 -36.19
CA GLN A 236 44.11 3.21 -35.61
C GLN A 236 45.39 2.95 -36.43
N GLN A 237 45.91 4.02 -37.04
CA GLN A 237 47.32 4.14 -37.42
C GLN A 237 48.07 4.78 -36.23
N SER A 238 49.39 4.64 -36.01
CA SER A 238 50.42 3.88 -36.73
C SER A 238 51.64 3.64 -35.81
N SER A 239 52.22 2.44 -35.80
CA SER A 239 53.64 2.13 -35.46
C SER A 239 53.87 0.61 -35.52
N ARG A 240 54.91 0.04 -36.12
CA ARG A 240 56.16 0.59 -36.71
C ARG A 240 56.41 -0.02 -38.11
N LYS A 241 57.33 0.59 -38.87
CA LYS A 241 57.68 0.20 -40.26
C LYS A 241 58.40 -1.15 -40.35
N ASN A 242 58.19 -1.87 -41.45
CA ASN A 242 59.30 -2.33 -42.29
C ASN A 242 58.89 -2.45 -43.77
N GLN A 243 59.85 -2.57 -44.69
CA GLN A 243 59.65 -2.36 -46.14
C GLN A 243 59.44 -3.64 -46.96
N ILE A 244 58.51 -3.55 -47.93
CA ILE A 244 58.62 -3.96 -49.35
C ILE A 244 59.15 -5.38 -49.65
N LEU A 245 58.28 -6.26 -50.18
CA LEU A 245 58.37 -6.70 -51.59
C LEU A 245 57.04 -7.31 -52.08
N ILE A 246 56.97 -7.70 -53.37
CA ILE A 246 55.72 -7.98 -54.13
C ILE A 246 55.71 -9.44 -54.70
N PRO A 247 54.74 -9.96 -55.50
CA PRO A 247 53.97 -11.14 -55.09
C PRO A 247 53.96 -12.34 -56.08
N ARG A 248 53.35 -13.46 -55.65
CA ARG A 248 52.53 -14.47 -56.41
C ARG A 248 52.15 -15.61 -55.42
N ALA A 249 50.97 -16.23 -55.38
CA ALA A 249 50.03 -16.79 -56.38
C ALA A 249 50.27 -18.30 -56.65
N GLY A 250 49.17 -19.03 -56.88
CA GLY A 250 49.05 -20.51 -56.88
C GLY A 250 48.01 -20.92 -55.81
N GLU A 251 47.02 -21.78 -56.06
CA GLU A 251 47.03 -23.15 -56.62
C GLU A 251 47.53 -24.21 -55.61
N ASP A 252 46.95 -25.41 -55.46
CA ASP A 252 45.57 -25.87 -55.80
C ASP A 252 45.33 -27.26 -55.16
N ASN A 253 44.10 -27.59 -54.74
CA ASN A 253 43.61 -28.97 -54.43
C ASN A 253 44.41 -29.78 -53.34
N ASP A 254 44.12 -31.04 -52.95
CA ASP A 254 42.93 -31.88 -53.18
C ASP A 254 42.58 -32.88 -52.03
N LYS A 255 41.32 -33.34 -52.07
CA LYS A 255 40.71 -34.62 -51.60
C LYS A 255 41.51 -35.62 -50.70
N ALA A 256 40.90 -35.88 -49.52
CA ALA A 256 40.32 -37.18 -49.09
C ALA A 256 41.28 -38.36 -48.69
N LEU A 257 40.87 -39.54 -48.13
CA LEU A 257 39.58 -40.26 -48.03
C LEU A 257 39.35 -41.04 -46.69
N THR A 258 38.20 -40.80 -46.02
CA THR A 258 37.26 -41.83 -45.45
C THR A 258 37.77 -42.82 -44.33
N PRO A 259 37.02 -43.87 -43.89
CA PRO A 259 36.23 -43.82 -42.63
C PRO A 259 36.42 -45.13 -41.77
N PRO A 260 35.48 -45.67 -40.95
CA PRO A 260 34.22 -45.17 -40.35
C PRO A 260 34.02 -45.50 -38.82
N ALA A 261 32.83 -45.14 -38.31
CA ALA A 261 32.06 -45.82 -37.26
C ALA A 261 32.43 -45.67 -35.76
N GLU A 262 31.46 -46.02 -34.91
CA GLU A 262 31.38 -45.84 -33.45
C GLU A 262 31.59 -47.17 -32.71
N THR A 263 32.05 -47.16 -31.45
CA THR A 263 31.29 -47.60 -30.24
C THR A 263 32.14 -47.65 -28.96
N VAL A 264 31.72 -46.88 -27.95
CA VAL A 264 31.32 -47.32 -26.57
C VAL A 264 32.18 -48.33 -25.76
N ASP A 265 32.58 -47.88 -24.55
CA ASP A 265 32.69 -48.58 -23.25
C ASP A 265 33.97 -49.24 -22.65
N ASN A 266 34.25 -48.76 -21.42
CA ASN A 266 34.49 -49.45 -20.13
C ASN A 266 35.87 -49.95 -19.60
N GLN A 267 36.07 -49.62 -18.31
CA GLN A 267 36.79 -50.31 -17.21
C GLN A 267 38.32 -50.52 -17.24
N LEU A 268 38.99 -50.19 -16.10
CA LEU A 268 39.52 -51.23 -15.19
C LEU A 268 39.87 -50.75 -13.75
N ASN A 269 39.30 -51.46 -12.76
CA ASN A 269 39.84 -51.88 -11.44
C ASN A 269 40.32 -50.92 -10.32
N ASN A 270 40.22 -51.47 -9.10
CA ASN A 270 40.48 -50.87 -7.77
C ASN A 270 41.93 -51.08 -7.28
N ASN A 271 42.29 -50.41 -6.17
CA ASN A 271 42.77 -51.08 -4.93
C ASN A 271 42.76 -50.12 -3.71
N LEU A 272 42.68 -50.67 -2.49
CA LEU A 272 42.74 -49.96 -1.20
C LEU A 272 44.06 -50.23 -0.46
N VAL A 273 44.52 -49.29 0.39
CA VAL A 273 45.25 -49.57 1.66
C VAL A 273 44.96 -48.46 2.71
N ASP A 274 44.91 -48.86 3.98
CA ASP A 274 44.32 -48.24 5.19
C ASP A 274 45.01 -47.01 5.87
N ASN A 275 44.28 -46.47 6.89
CA ASN A 275 44.70 -45.76 8.13
C ASN A 275 45.22 -44.29 8.04
N LEU A 276 44.82 -43.32 8.89
CA LEU A 276 44.69 -43.20 10.38
C LEU A 276 46.06 -43.06 11.09
N GLU A 277 46.29 -42.23 12.14
CA GLU A 277 45.38 -41.74 13.21
C GLU A 277 45.90 -40.44 13.96
N LYS A 278 45.23 -40.01 15.06
CA LYS A 278 45.64 -38.94 16.04
C LYS A 278 45.73 -39.53 17.48
N PRO A 279 46.54 -38.98 18.41
CA PRO A 279 46.05 -38.07 19.49
C PRO A 279 47.00 -36.84 19.67
N ALA A 280 47.26 -36.11 20.78
CA ALA A 280 46.91 -36.03 22.23
C ALA A 280 47.16 -34.55 22.71
N GLU A 281 47.12 -34.04 23.97
CA GLU A 281 46.78 -34.56 25.33
C GLU A 281 46.19 -33.43 26.24
N HIS A 282 46.79 -33.06 27.40
CA HIS A 282 46.21 -32.19 28.47
C HIS A 282 47.25 -31.32 29.26
N GLU A 283 46.76 -30.53 30.26
CA GLU A 283 47.45 -29.79 31.37
C GLU A 283 47.99 -28.35 31.12
N SER A 284 48.19 -27.43 32.12
CA SER A 284 47.48 -27.08 33.38
C SER A 284 48.04 -25.78 34.05
N VAL A 285 47.46 -25.32 35.20
CA VAL A 285 48.08 -24.52 36.33
C VAL A 285 48.11 -22.95 36.40
N SER A 286 47.48 -22.43 37.48
CA SER A 286 47.75 -21.22 38.34
C SER A 286 47.37 -19.75 38.00
N LEU A 287 47.02 -19.03 39.09
CA LEU A 287 46.84 -17.56 39.27
C LEU A 287 48.07 -16.95 40.01
N PRO A 288 48.19 -15.60 40.12
CA PRO A 288 47.82 -14.86 41.35
C PRO A 288 46.90 -13.63 41.05
N ASP A 289 45.92 -13.23 41.87
CA ASP A 289 45.91 -12.62 43.24
C ASP A 289 46.16 -11.10 43.32
N ASP A 290 45.08 -10.32 43.49
CA ASP A 290 44.83 -9.28 44.53
C ASP A 290 43.47 -8.60 44.22
N LYS A 291 42.48 -8.53 45.14
CA LYS A 291 42.32 -7.66 46.34
C LYS A 291 42.09 -6.17 45.99
N ASP A 292 41.12 -5.45 46.57
CA ASP A 292 40.30 -5.73 47.76
C ASP A 292 38.92 -5.02 47.76
N THR A 293 38.00 -5.50 48.63
CA THR A 293 36.79 -4.84 49.17
C THR A 293 35.66 -4.30 48.27
N ALA A 294 34.43 -4.74 48.56
CA ALA A 294 33.17 -3.99 48.34
C ALA A 294 32.76 -3.24 49.64
N PRO A 295 31.76 -2.34 49.60
CA PRO A 295 30.45 -2.75 50.13
C PRO A 295 29.22 -2.28 49.32
N GLU A 296 28.06 -2.75 49.79
CA GLU A 296 26.65 -2.45 49.43
C GLU A 296 26.28 -0.96 49.65
N GLU A 297 25.20 -0.35 49.11
CA GLU A 297 24.11 -0.80 48.22
C GLU A 297 23.39 0.42 47.55
N THR A 298 22.31 0.14 46.78
CA THR A 298 21.27 1.05 46.24
C THR A 298 21.59 1.92 45.01
N GLY A 299 20.58 2.14 44.15
CA GLY A 299 20.20 3.56 43.94
C GLY A 299 19.84 4.17 42.58
N ASP A 300 19.71 3.43 41.46
CA ASP A 300 19.02 3.90 40.22
C ASP A 300 19.59 5.09 39.37
N SER A 301 19.25 5.05 38.07
CA SER A 301 19.26 6.14 37.07
C SER A 301 20.55 6.92 36.78
N GLY A 302 21.28 6.53 35.72
CA GLY A 302 22.31 7.41 35.15
C GLY A 302 23.05 6.88 33.92
N LEU A 303 23.00 7.62 32.81
CA LEU A 303 23.99 7.56 31.72
C LEU A 303 24.41 9.01 31.38
N PRO A 304 25.68 9.39 31.61
CA PRO A 304 26.11 10.79 31.59
C PRO A 304 26.45 11.32 30.18
N ALA A 305 26.68 12.63 30.08
CA ALA A 305 26.89 13.41 28.86
C ALA A 305 28.21 13.12 28.07
N ALA A 306 28.71 11.88 28.10
CA ALA A 306 29.85 11.42 27.31
C ALA A 306 29.45 10.80 25.95
N MET A 307 28.15 10.55 25.71
CA MET A 307 27.63 9.96 24.46
C MET A 307 27.11 11.00 23.43
N LEU A 308 27.51 12.27 23.52
CA LEU A 308 27.25 13.26 22.47
C LEU A 308 28.43 13.31 21.47
N PRO A 309 28.25 12.84 20.21
CA PRO A 309 29.32 12.84 19.23
C PRO A 309 29.67 14.27 18.80
N LYS A 310 30.94 14.66 18.99
CA LYS A 310 31.47 15.94 18.52
C LYS A 310 31.72 15.88 17.01
N ILE A 311 30.93 16.61 16.23
CA ILE A 311 31.10 16.72 14.78
C ILE A 311 32.30 17.63 14.48
N ASN A 312 33.37 17.07 13.91
CA ASN A 312 34.46 17.86 13.31
C ASN A 312 34.15 18.09 11.82
N ALA A 313 34.05 19.34 11.40
CA ALA A 313 33.71 19.74 10.03
C ALA A 313 34.92 19.63 9.07
N SER A 314 35.42 18.41 8.85
CA SER A 314 36.50 18.14 7.89
C SER A 314 36.52 16.67 7.44
N ASN A 315 35.57 16.30 6.58
CA ASN A 315 35.67 15.22 5.58
C ASN A 315 34.38 15.23 4.72
N LEU A 316 34.39 16.00 3.62
CA LEU A 316 33.42 15.78 2.53
C LEU A 316 33.94 14.64 1.67
N GLU A 317 33.46 13.42 1.91
CA GLU A 317 33.59 12.35 0.92
C GLU A 317 32.44 12.39 -0.08
N MET A 318 32.79 12.21 -1.35
CA MET A 318 31.91 12.40 -2.50
C MET A 318 31.03 11.16 -2.68
N PHE A 319 29.73 11.27 -2.37
CA PHE A 319 28.78 10.15 -2.52
C PHE A 319 28.79 9.60 -3.96
N THR A 320 29.33 8.39 -4.13
CA THR A 320 29.06 7.58 -5.31
C THR A 320 27.67 6.94 -5.17
N PRO A 321 26.85 6.84 -6.24
CA PRO A 321 25.55 6.18 -6.17
C PRO A 321 25.72 4.70 -5.77
N GLU A 322 25.25 4.34 -4.57
CA GLU A 322 25.34 2.97 -4.09
C GLU A 322 24.43 2.05 -4.90
N GLU A 323 24.98 0.95 -5.41
CA GLU A 323 24.16 -0.12 -5.99
C GLU A 323 23.43 -0.83 -4.84
N PHE A 324 22.13 -0.55 -4.69
CA PHE A 324 21.33 -1.10 -3.59
C PHE A 324 21.23 -2.62 -3.69
N GLY A 325 22.05 -3.26 -2.86
CA GLY A 325 22.24 -4.71 -2.79
C GLY A 325 21.00 -5.51 -2.35
N PRO A 326 21.17 -6.82 -2.12
CA PRO A 326 20.06 -7.76 -2.01
C PRO A 326 19.19 -7.45 -0.80
N VAL A 327 17.86 -7.46 -1.01
CA VAL A 327 16.87 -6.86 -0.10
C VAL A 327 16.40 -7.84 0.98
N THR A 328 16.25 -7.35 2.22
CA THR A 328 15.64 -8.15 3.32
C THR A 328 14.12 -8.21 3.16
N ILE A 329 13.53 -9.40 3.25
CA ILE A 329 12.09 -9.63 3.12
C ILE A 329 11.50 -9.96 4.51
N SER A 330 10.35 -9.36 4.84
CA SER A 330 9.61 -9.59 6.09
C SER A 330 8.39 -10.49 5.91
N ASP A 331 7.72 -10.45 4.76
CA ASP A 331 6.54 -11.28 4.48
C ASP A 331 6.40 -11.70 3.01
N VAL A 332 5.66 -12.78 2.75
CA VAL A 332 5.42 -13.37 1.43
C VAL A 332 3.98 -13.86 1.29
N LEU A 333 3.33 -13.53 0.18
CA LEU A 333 2.00 -13.98 -0.18
C LEU A 333 1.97 -14.39 -1.66
N VAL A 334 1.19 -15.43 -1.99
CA VAL A 334 0.92 -15.83 -3.37
C VAL A 334 -0.58 -15.70 -3.62
N ASP A 335 -0.99 -14.96 -4.66
CA ASP A 335 -2.41 -14.77 -4.98
C ASP A 335 -3.01 -15.96 -5.75
N GLU A 336 -4.33 -15.96 -5.93
CA GLU A 336 -5.05 -17.02 -6.67
C GLU A 336 -4.56 -17.16 -8.13
N SER A 337 -4.04 -16.09 -8.74
CA SER A 337 -3.43 -16.11 -10.09
C SER A 337 -2.02 -16.72 -10.10
N GLY A 338 -1.39 -16.84 -8.93
CA GLY A 338 -0.04 -17.33 -8.71
C GLY A 338 1.03 -16.23 -8.68
N ASN A 339 0.65 -14.95 -8.65
CA ASN A 339 1.62 -13.85 -8.51
C ASN A 339 2.17 -13.83 -7.09
N ILE A 340 3.46 -13.55 -6.95
CA ILE A 340 4.21 -13.62 -5.69
C ILE A 340 4.48 -12.20 -5.21
N TYR A 341 4.04 -11.86 -4.00
CA TYR A 341 4.18 -10.55 -3.38
C TYR A 341 5.18 -10.65 -2.23
N LEU A 342 6.25 -9.86 -2.27
CA LEU A 342 7.36 -9.91 -1.31
C LEU A 342 7.49 -8.57 -0.59
N LEU A 343 7.14 -8.52 0.69
CA LEU A 343 7.22 -7.30 1.51
C LEU A 343 8.62 -7.12 2.09
N SER A 344 9.17 -5.91 2.00
CA SER A 344 10.45 -5.53 2.60
C SER A 344 10.31 -4.48 3.70
N GLU A 345 10.58 -4.87 4.95
CA GLU A 345 10.74 -3.94 6.07
C GLU A 345 11.88 -2.92 5.81
N GLU A 346 12.96 -3.37 5.17
CA GLU A 346 14.13 -2.56 4.84
C GLU A 346 13.78 -1.43 3.86
N ARG A 347 13.13 -1.78 2.74
CA ARG A 347 12.92 -0.87 1.59
C ARG A 347 11.56 -0.15 1.59
N GLY A 348 10.64 -0.53 2.49
CA GLY A 348 9.29 0.02 2.50
C GLY A 348 8.53 -0.27 1.21
N LYS A 349 8.74 -1.47 0.65
CA LYS A 349 8.27 -1.88 -0.68
C LYS A 349 7.63 -3.27 -0.62
N ILE A 350 6.61 -3.48 -1.45
CA ILE A 350 6.13 -4.81 -1.86
C ILE A 350 6.58 -5.04 -3.29
N TYR A 351 7.46 -6.01 -3.53
CA TYR A 351 7.89 -6.42 -4.87
C TYR A 351 6.93 -7.50 -5.39
N VAL A 352 6.40 -7.32 -6.60
CA VAL A 352 5.43 -8.23 -7.22
C VAL A 352 6.10 -8.97 -8.38
N TYR A 353 5.95 -10.30 -8.39
CA TYR A 353 6.50 -11.20 -9.39
C TYR A 353 5.39 -12.06 -10.02
N SER A 354 5.58 -12.48 -11.27
CA SER A 354 4.67 -13.41 -11.95
C SER A 354 4.77 -14.83 -11.38
N PRO A 355 3.86 -15.76 -11.75
CA PRO A 355 3.97 -17.17 -11.38
C PRO A 355 5.19 -17.88 -12.00
N GLN A 356 5.96 -17.20 -12.86
CA GLN A 356 7.23 -17.65 -13.45
C GLN A 356 8.41 -16.84 -12.91
N GLU A 357 8.24 -16.23 -11.73
CA GLU A 357 9.29 -15.54 -10.95
C GLU A 357 9.96 -14.38 -11.70
N LYS A 358 9.27 -13.80 -12.68
CA LYS A 358 9.70 -12.56 -13.34
C LYS A 358 9.14 -11.38 -12.56
N PHE A 359 9.99 -10.42 -12.22
CA PHE A 359 9.56 -9.16 -11.60
C PHE A 359 8.56 -8.44 -12.51
N LEU A 360 7.51 -7.87 -11.91
CA LEU A 360 6.45 -7.14 -12.59
C LEU A 360 6.50 -5.65 -12.23
N PHE A 361 6.41 -5.32 -10.94
CA PHE A 361 6.45 -3.96 -10.41
C PHE A 361 6.69 -3.98 -8.90
N ALA A 362 6.91 -2.81 -8.29
CA ALA A 362 6.96 -2.64 -6.84
C ALA A 362 5.93 -1.58 -6.37
N ILE A 363 5.41 -1.75 -5.16
CA ILE A 363 4.45 -0.87 -4.50
C ILE A 363 5.10 -0.25 -3.26
N GLY A 364 4.86 1.03 -3.00
CA GLY A 364 5.30 1.72 -1.78
C GLY A 364 6.71 2.32 -1.85
N THR A 365 7.03 3.12 -0.84
CA THR A 365 8.35 3.74 -0.63
C THR A 365 8.68 3.76 0.86
N LYS A 366 9.98 3.76 1.19
CA LYS A 366 10.48 3.94 2.57
C LYS A 366 10.15 5.35 3.08
N GLY A 367 9.62 5.49 4.29
CA GLY A 367 9.46 6.80 4.92
C GLY A 367 8.57 6.84 6.17
N GLY A 368 8.58 7.99 6.84
CA GLY A 368 7.82 8.28 8.06
C GLY A 368 6.58 9.16 7.88
N SER A 369 6.29 9.66 6.67
CA SER A 369 5.06 10.41 6.36
C SER A 369 3.97 9.53 5.73
N SER A 370 2.78 10.08 5.51
CA SER A 370 1.61 9.29 5.06
C SER A 370 1.85 8.64 3.69
N GLY A 371 1.31 7.43 3.50
CA GLY A 371 1.51 6.61 2.31
C GLY A 371 2.91 6.03 2.11
N LYS A 372 3.89 6.42 2.93
CA LYS A 372 5.23 5.81 2.99
C LYS A 372 5.27 4.74 4.10
N MET A 373 6.07 3.70 3.92
CA MET A 373 6.21 2.59 4.87
C MET A 373 7.49 2.77 5.71
N SER A 374 7.38 2.72 7.03
CA SER A 374 8.49 2.89 7.97
C SER A 374 9.12 1.54 8.32
N ARG A 375 8.36 0.60 8.91
CA ARG A 375 8.79 -0.80 9.14
C ARG A 375 7.60 -1.76 8.94
N PRO A 376 7.22 -2.05 7.69
CA PRO A 376 6.10 -2.93 7.40
C PRO A 376 6.45 -4.41 7.67
N ARG A 377 5.58 -5.09 8.43
CA ARG A 377 5.85 -6.45 8.96
C ARG A 377 4.93 -7.56 8.47
N GLY A 378 3.77 -7.19 7.93
CA GLY A 378 2.87 -8.14 7.29
C GLY A 378 1.82 -7.42 6.47
N PHE A 379 1.22 -8.12 5.52
CA PHE A 379 0.22 -7.56 4.62
C PHE A 379 -0.81 -8.62 4.20
N ALA A 380 -1.98 -8.15 3.78
CA ALA A 380 -3.06 -8.98 3.24
C ALA A 380 -3.64 -8.35 1.97
N ILE A 381 -4.17 -9.20 1.09
CA ILE A 381 -4.83 -8.77 -0.15
C ILE A 381 -6.33 -9.03 -0.02
N ASP A 382 -7.12 -7.98 -0.20
CA ASP A 382 -8.55 -8.03 -0.40
C ASP A 382 -8.83 -8.13 -1.90
N LYS A 383 -9.15 -9.34 -2.35
CA LYS A 383 -9.37 -9.68 -3.76
C LYS A 383 -10.64 -9.05 -4.35
N GLU A 384 -11.65 -8.80 -3.51
CA GLU A 384 -12.96 -8.28 -3.93
C GLU A 384 -12.91 -6.76 -4.13
N ARG A 385 -12.28 -6.03 -3.19
CA ARG A 385 -12.07 -4.57 -3.29
C ARG A 385 -10.82 -4.21 -4.12
N GLY A 386 -9.92 -5.17 -4.34
CA GLY A 386 -8.65 -4.98 -5.06
C GLY A 386 -7.64 -4.14 -4.27
N TYR A 387 -7.59 -4.32 -2.96
CA TYR A 387 -6.76 -3.55 -2.02
C TYR A 387 -5.69 -4.42 -1.36
N ILE A 388 -4.59 -3.79 -0.94
CA ILE A 388 -3.56 -4.38 -0.11
C ILE A 388 -3.51 -3.58 1.21
N TYR A 389 -3.76 -4.26 2.32
CA TYR A 389 -3.62 -3.72 3.66
C TYR A 389 -2.24 -4.09 4.20
N VAL A 390 -1.49 -3.13 4.74
CA VAL A 390 -0.12 -3.31 5.22
C VAL A 390 -0.02 -2.87 6.67
N ALA A 391 0.36 -3.78 7.56
CA ALA A 391 0.63 -3.48 8.96
C ALA A 391 2.04 -2.89 9.12
N ASP A 392 2.12 -1.60 9.42
CA ASP A 392 3.39 -0.93 9.69
C ASP A 392 3.66 -0.81 11.19
N TYR A 393 4.69 -1.53 11.61
CA TYR A 393 5.09 -1.68 12.99
C TYR A 393 5.50 -0.35 13.63
N MET A 394 6.20 0.54 12.89
CA MET A 394 6.69 1.81 13.45
C MET A 394 5.74 2.99 13.21
N ARG A 395 4.89 2.95 12.17
CA ARG A 395 3.82 3.96 12.03
C ARG A 395 2.68 3.76 13.02
N HIS A 396 2.53 2.55 13.57
CA HIS A 396 1.34 2.14 14.32
C HIS A 396 0.04 2.22 13.49
N THR A 397 0.11 2.14 12.16
CA THR A 397 -1.04 2.24 11.24
C THR A 397 -1.20 0.99 10.38
N ILE A 398 -2.40 0.83 9.82
CA ILE A 398 -2.62 0.00 8.63
C ILE A 398 -2.69 0.95 7.42
N LEU A 399 -1.80 0.76 6.45
CA LEU A 399 -1.81 1.49 5.18
C LEU A 399 -2.55 0.69 4.12
N VAL A 400 -3.31 1.38 3.26
CA VAL A 400 -4.12 0.76 2.20
C VAL A 400 -3.65 1.22 0.83
N PHE A 401 -3.26 0.28 -0.01
CA PHE A 401 -2.82 0.51 -1.40
C PHE A 401 -3.75 -0.20 -2.37
N ASN A 402 -3.94 0.36 -3.57
CA ASN A 402 -4.66 -0.34 -4.63
C ASN A 402 -3.75 -1.41 -5.27
N GLN A 403 -4.18 -2.67 -5.25
CA GLN A 403 -3.38 -3.83 -5.67
C GLN A 403 -2.89 -3.74 -7.12
N ARG A 404 -3.68 -3.15 -8.03
CA ARG A 404 -3.37 -3.08 -9.46
C ARG A 404 -2.47 -1.90 -9.85
N SER A 405 -2.64 -0.75 -9.22
CA SER A 405 -1.91 0.48 -9.56
C SER A 405 -0.75 0.79 -8.62
N GLY A 406 -0.67 0.13 -7.47
CA GLY A 406 0.28 0.46 -6.40
C GLY A 406 0.02 1.82 -5.72
N ARG A 407 -1.05 2.54 -6.10
CA ARG A 407 -1.36 3.86 -5.55
C ARG A 407 -1.85 3.72 -4.11
N PHE A 408 -1.28 4.52 -3.20
CA PHE A 408 -1.81 4.72 -1.85
C PHE A 408 -3.24 5.28 -1.91
N ILE A 409 -4.11 4.78 -1.03
CA ILE A 409 -5.53 5.19 -0.96
C ILE A 409 -5.78 6.00 0.33
N PHE A 410 -5.47 5.39 1.48
CA PHE A 410 -5.57 5.97 2.82
C PHE A 410 -4.81 5.09 3.83
N GLU A 411 -4.62 5.56 5.06
CA GLU A 411 -4.21 4.75 6.20
C GLU A 411 -5.12 5.02 7.40
N PHE A 412 -5.10 4.14 8.40
CA PHE A 412 -5.87 4.29 9.62
C PHE A 412 -5.16 3.72 10.86
N GLY A 413 -5.64 4.13 12.03
CA GLY A 413 -5.02 3.86 13.32
C GLY A 413 -3.99 4.92 13.70
N GLY A 414 -2.94 4.49 14.39
CA GLY A 414 -1.97 5.35 15.07
C GLY A 414 -1.60 4.77 16.43
N ARG A 415 -0.62 5.36 17.11
CA ARG A 415 -0.11 4.85 18.40
C ARG A 415 -1.13 5.05 19.53
N GLY A 416 -1.76 3.98 19.98
CA GLY A 416 -2.70 4.05 21.12
C GLY A 416 -3.28 2.69 21.54
N ALA A 417 -4.10 2.72 22.59
CA ALA A 417 -4.81 1.55 23.13
C ALA A 417 -6.34 1.63 22.96
N GLY A 418 -6.87 2.73 22.41
CA GLY A 418 -8.29 2.87 22.10
C GLY A 418 -8.77 1.92 20.99
N PRO A 419 -10.09 1.76 20.80
CA PRO A 419 -10.65 1.03 19.67
C PRO A 419 -10.19 1.66 18.34
N GLY A 420 -9.70 0.84 17.40
CA GLY A 420 -9.14 1.30 16.12
C GLY A 420 -7.71 1.84 16.16
N TRP A 421 -7.12 2.02 17.35
CA TRP A 421 -5.72 2.41 17.55
C TRP A 421 -4.83 1.20 17.86
N PHE A 422 -3.53 1.28 17.56
CA PHE A 422 -2.61 0.13 17.63
C PHE A 422 -1.30 0.43 18.36
N ASN A 423 -0.67 -0.61 18.90
CA ASN A 423 0.61 -0.55 19.58
C ASN A 423 1.59 -1.55 18.95
N TYR A 424 2.26 -1.08 17.90
CA TYR A 424 3.14 -1.81 16.99
C TYR A 424 2.47 -3.05 16.32
N PRO A 425 1.54 -2.85 15.35
CA PRO A 425 0.87 -3.96 14.68
C PRO A 425 1.88 -4.81 13.89
N THR A 426 1.73 -6.14 13.92
CA THR A 426 2.72 -7.08 13.34
C THR A 426 2.24 -7.88 12.14
N SER A 427 0.93 -7.98 11.95
CA SER A 427 0.28 -8.81 10.94
C SER A 427 -1.16 -8.32 10.74
N VAL A 428 -1.67 -8.51 9.54
CA VAL A 428 -3.03 -8.16 9.15
C VAL A 428 -3.59 -9.28 8.26
N ALA A 429 -4.88 -9.57 8.38
CA ALA A 429 -5.65 -10.43 7.51
C ALA A 429 -6.96 -9.71 7.11
N VAL A 430 -7.66 -10.22 6.11
CA VAL A 430 -8.99 -9.72 5.69
C VAL A 430 -9.94 -10.90 5.63
N ASP A 431 -11.16 -10.74 6.13
CA ASP A 431 -12.19 -11.78 6.09
C ASP A 431 -13.06 -11.73 4.84
N ARG A 432 -13.96 -12.71 4.70
CA ARG A 432 -14.91 -12.85 3.59
C ARG A 432 -15.94 -11.71 3.48
N ARG A 433 -16.07 -10.88 4.52
CA ARG A 433 -16.97 -9.71 4.60
C ARG A 433 -16.23 -8.40 4.27
N GLY A 434 -14.90 -8.45 4.15
CA GLY A 434 -14.04 -7.28 3.99
C GLY A 434 -13.68 -6.58 5.30
N ASN A 435 -13.86 -7.24 6.45
CA ASN A 435 -13.34 -6.76 7.73
C ASN A 435 -11.83 -7.01 7.81
N VAL A 436 -11.09 -6.04 8.35
CA VAL A 436 -9.63 -6.09 8.53
C VAL A 436 -9.32 -6.58 9.94
N ILE A 437 -8.60 -7.71 10.03
CA ILE A 437 -8.20 -8.36 11.29
C ILE A 437 -6.74 -7.96 11.57
N VAL A 438 -6.45 -7.30 12.70
CA VAL A 438 -5.14 -6.72 13.01
C VAL A 438 -4.52 -7.30 14.27
N ALA A 439 -3.27 -7.80 14.15
CA ALA A 439 -2.45 -8.30 15.25
C ALA A 439 -1.80 -7.15 16.05
N ASP A 440 -2.52 -6.65 17.05
CA ASP A 440 -2.18 -5.47 17.86
C ASP A 440 -1.28 -5.85 19.06
N PHE A 441 0.01 -6.01 18.74
CA PHE A 441 0.99 -6.78 19.51
C PHE A 441 1.15 -6.31 20.97
N PHE A 442 1.55 -5.06 21.23
CA PHE A 442 1.78 -4.61 22.62
C PHE A 442 0.50 -4.28 23.38
N ASN A 443 -0.63 -4.07 22.69
CA ASN A 443 -1.95 -4.04 23.32
C ASN A 443 -2.47 -5.46 23.65
N ARG A 444 -1.75 -6.51 23.22
CA ARG A 444 -1.98 -7.93 23.57
C ARG A 444 -3.37 -8.43 23.15
N ARG A 445 -3.86 -7.93 22.01
CA ARG A 445 -5.21 -8.17 21.48
C ARG A 445 -5.20 -8.31 19.97
N VAL A 446 -6.28 -8.83 19.40
CA VAL A 446 -6.56 -8.73 17.95
C VAL A 446 -7.82 -7.88 17.79
N GLN A 447 -7.78 -6.89 16.90
CA GLN A 447 -8.94 -6.06 16.58
C GLN A 447 -9.49 -6.46 15.21
N VAL A 448 -10.81 -6.58 15.11
CA VAL A 448 -11.52 -6.76 13.84
C VAL A 448 -12.24 -5.46 13.50
N LEU A 449 -12.02 -4.96 12.29
CA LEU A 449 -12.39 -3.62 11.88
C LEU A 449 -13.16 -3.63 10.57
N ASP A 450 -14.38 -3.10 10.59
CA ASP A 450 -15.10 -2.72 9.38
C ASP A 450 -14.47 -1.42 8.83
N VAL A 451 -13.92 -1.51 7.61
CA VAL A 451 -13.28 -0.40 6.88
C VAL A 451 -14.12 -0.05 5.63
N ASN A 452 -15.44 0.09 5.80
CA ASN A 452 -16.38 0.45 4.74
C ASN A 452 -16.32 1.94 4.36
N LEU A 453 -15.73 2.21 3.18
CA LEU A 453 -15.65 3.52 2.53
C LEU A 453 -17.02 4.15 2.20
N GLU A 454 -18.08 3.35 2.05
CA GLU A 454 -19.40 3.80 1.57
C GLU A 454 -20.39 4.18 2.69
N SER A 455 -19.97 4.10 3.96
CA SER A 455 -20.83 4.23 5.16
C SER A 455 -21.44 5.63 5.42
N LYS A 456 -21.42 6.53 4.43
CA LYS A 456 -22.05 7.87 4.45
C LYS A 456 -23.03 8.14 3.30
N ILE A 457 -23.48 7.11 2.57
CA ILE A 457 -24.58 7.25 1.59
C ILE A 457 -25.91 6.84 2.25
N PRO A 458 -26.83 7.78 2.57
CA PRO A 458 -28.20 7.41 2.90
C PRO A 458 -28.88 6.88 1.64
N VAL A 459 -29.38 5.64 1.70
CA VAL A 459 -30.09 5.02 0.57
C VAL A 459 -31.39 5.78 0.29
N LEU A 460 -31.41 6.55 -0.79
CA LEU A 460 -32.65 7.04 -1.39
C LEU A 460 -33.37 5.84 -2.01
N GLN A 461 -34.30 5.25 -1.26
CA GLN A 461 -35.23 4.28 -1.81
C GLN A 461 -36.04 4.93 -2.94
N GLU A 462 -36.13 4.25 -4.08
CA GLU A 462 -36.91 4.73 -5.22
C GLU A 462 -38.39 4.82 -4.83
N ILE A 463 -38.97 6.02 -4.93
CA ILE A 463 -40.41 6.23 -4.73
C ILE A 463 -41.14 5.82 -6.02
N THR A 464 -41.24 4.52 -6.27
CA THR A 464 -42.16 3.94 -7.25
C THR A 464 -43.58 4.02 -6.71
N GLY A 465 -44.26 5.12 -7.05
CA GLY A 465 -45.59 5.42 -6.53
C GLY A 465 -46.70 4.54 -7.12
N GLU A 466 -47.19 3.59 -6.33
CA GLU A 466 -48.50 2.96 -6.52
C GLU A 466 -49.23 2.91 -5.17
N ALA A 467 -50.50 3.33 -5.13
CA ALA A 467 -51.24 3.56 -3.89
C ALA A 467 -52.36 2.52 -3.70
N PRO A 468 -52.32 1.69 -2.64
CA PRO A 468 -53.43 0.85 -2.23
C PRO A 468 -54.46 1.60 -1.38
N THR A 469 -55.71 1.13 -1.45
CA THR A 469 -56.88 1.65 -0.73
C THR A 469 -56.96 1.20 0.74
N GLU A 470 -57.97 1.72 1.44
CA GLU A 470 -58.26 1.61 2.87
C GLU A 470 -58.54 0.20 3.44
N THR A 471 -58.73 0.15 4.76
CA THR A 471 -59.30 -0.92 5.64
C THR A 471 -58.35 -1.97 6.22
N GLU A 472 -58.51 -2.42 7.47
CA GLU A 472 -58.98 -1.76 8.73
C GLU A 472 -58.58 -2.65 9.94
N GLN A 473 -58.61 -2.10 11.16
CA GLN A 473 -58.58 -2.78 12.48
C GLN A 473 -57.25 -3.48 12.88
N SER A 474 -56.85 -3.51 14.17
CA SER A 474 -57.23 -2.70 15.35
C SER A 474 -56.22 -2.89 16.51
N GLU A 475 -56.26 -2.00 17.51
CA GLU A 475 -55.64 -2.15 18.86
C GLU A 475 -54.08 -2.28 18.92
N GLU A 476 -53.35 -2.04 20.01
CA GLU A 476 -53.54 -1.30 21.29
C GLU A 476 -52.09 -0.99 21.82
N SER A 477 -51.72 0.11 22.52
CA SER A 477 -52.46 1.20 23.20
C SER A 477 -51.91 2.61 22.87
N ALA A 478 -51.19 3.25 23.80
CA ALA A 478 -50.63 4.61 23.79
C ALA A 478 -49.36 4.63 24.69
N GLU A 479 -48.32 5.45 24.47
CA GLU A 479 -48.26 6.94 24.56
C GLU A 479 -48.65 7.50 25.95
N LYS A 480 -48.02 8.56 26.52
CA LYS A 480 -47.15 9.62 25.94
C LYS A 480 -46.21 10.26 27.00
N VAL A 481 -45.28 11.10 26.52
CA VAL A 481 -44.26 11.92 27.21
C VAL A 481 -44.80 12.94 28.23
N ILE A 482 -44.05 13.21 29.32
CA ILE A 482 -44.09 14.45 30.13
C ILE A 482 -42.64 14.87 30.56
N PRO A 483 -42.25 16.17 30.51
CA PRO A 483 -40.92 16.67 30.92
C PRO A 483 -40.87 17.33 32.34
N LEU A 484 -39.66 17.73 32.78
CA LEU A 484 -39.38 18.32 34.12
C LEU A 484 -39.93 19.75 34.34
N VAL A 485 -40.36 20.04 35.57
CA VAL A 485 -40.27 21.37 36.26
C VAL A 485 -39.97 21.15 37.76
N ILE A 486 -39.46 22.19 38.46
CA ILE A 486 -38.86 22.20 39.81
C ILE A 486 -39.83 22.75 40.88
N GLU A 487 -39.79 22.23 42.13
CA GLU A 487 -39.80 22.95 43.45
C GLU A 487 -39.71 21.93 44.62
N LYS A 488 -38.70 21.96 45.52
CA LYS A 488 -38.44 22.78 46.73
C LYS A 488 -39.01 22.23 48.07
N VAL A 489 -38.11 21.80 48.98
CA VAL A 489 -38.01 21.95 50.47
C VAL A 489 -39.30 21.85 51.34
N VAL A 490 -39.40 21.26 52.56
CA VAL A 490 -38.50 21.19 53.76
C VAL A 490 -38.80 19.88 54.60
N PRO A 491 -38.32 19.62 55.86
CA PRO A 491 -37.27 18.61 56.15
C PRO A 491 -37.64 17.50 57.19
N LEU A 492 -36.60 16.76 57.63
CA LEU A 492 -36.51 15.85 58.80
C LEU A 492 -37.16 14.45 58.61
N GLU A 493 -36.70 13.38 59.25
CA GLU A 493 -35.66 13.24 60.31
C GLU A 493 -34.39 12.49 59.83
N ALA A 494 -33.40 12.31 60.72
CA ALA A 494 -32.09 11.74 60.39
C ALA A 494 -31.75 10.50 61.24
N GLU A 495 -31.20 9.47 60.60
CA GLU A 495 -30.40 8.44 61.28
C GLU A 495 -28.90 8.66 61.02
N LYS A 496 -28.08 8.43 62.04
CA LYS A 496 -26.62 8.63 61.95
C LYS A 496 -25.94 7.38 61.41
N VAL A 497 -25.23 7.53 60.29
CA VAL A 497 -24.07 6.72 59.94
C VAL A 497 -22.88 7.67 59.81
N ALA A 498 -21.73 7.33 60.38
CA ALA A 498 -20.53 8.14 60.33
C ALA A 498 -19.44 7.40 59.52
N SER A 499 -18.96 8.03 58.45
CA SER A 499 -17.81 7.55 57.69
C SER A 499 -17.11 8.73 57.01
N SER A 500 -15.86 8.98 57.42
CA SER A 500 -14.81 9.70 56.68
C SER A 500 -15.20 11.01 55.98
N ASP A 501 -15.08 12.13 56.72
CA ASP A 501 -14.69 13.42 56.13
C ASP A 501 -13.21 13.31 55.70
N SER A 502 -12.97 12.71 54.53
CA SER A 502 -11.65 12.45 53.96
C SER A 502 -11.48 13.22 52.65
N ASP A 503 -10.27 13.69 52.44
CA ASP A 503 -9.79 14.55 51.34
C ASP A 503 -8.38 14.01 51.05
N SER A 504 -8.29 13.09 50.08
CA SER A 504 -7.16 12.16 49.94
C SER A 504 -5.92 12.75 49.27
N ASP A 505 -6.07 13.74 48.39
CA ASP A 505 -4.96 14.46 47.76
C ASP A 505 -4.76 15.88 48.36
N GLY A 506 -5.81 16.45 48.97
CA GLY A 506 -5.77 17.74 49.65
C GLY A 506 -5.99 18.92 48.72
N ASP A 507 -6.83 18.77 47.69
CA ASP A 507 -7.28 19.86 46.80
C ASP A 507 -8.37 20.75 47.42
N GLY A 508 -9.09 20.24 48.44
CA GLY A 508 -10.19 20.90 49.14
C GLY A 508 -11.60 20.34 48.85
N VAL A 509 -11.71 19.28 48.07
CA VAL A 509 -12.96 18.58 47.71
C VAL A 509 -12.94 17.18 48.33
N ILE A 510 -13.91 16.87 49.19
CA ILE A 510 -13.90 15.58 49.92
C ILE A 510 -14.18 14.39 48.99
N ASP A 511 -13.57 13.24 49.29
CA ASP A 511 -13.55 11.98 48.51
C ASP A 511 -14.93 11.46 48.04
N PHE A 512 -16.01 11.94 48.65
CA PHE A 512 -17.40 11.56 48.34
C PHE A 512 -18.05 12.38 47.21
N ILE A 513 -17.54 13.58 46.92
CA ILE A 513 -18.03 14.46 45.85
C ILE A 513 -16.96 14.75 44.77
N ASP A 514 -15.69 14.53 45.11
CA ASP A 514 -14.57 14.54 44.19
C ASP A 514 -14.72 13.46 43.08
N LYS A 515 -14.20 13.78 41.89
CA LYS A 515 -14.14 12.93 40.69
C LYS A 515 -12.72 12.76 40.16
N CYS A 516 -11.74 13.48 40.70
CA CYS A 516 -10.36 13.51 40.28
C CYS A 516 -9.40 13.25 41.49
N PRO A 517 -9.50 12.08 42.19
CA PRO A 517 -8.86 11.78 43.50
C PRO A 517 -7.34 11.51 43.43
N ALA A 518 -6.64 12.33 42.66
CA ALA A 518 -5.20 12.37 42.50
C ALA A 518 -4.72 13.75 41.98
N THR A 519 -5.49 14.82 42.25
CA THR A 519 -5.20 16.17 41.78
C THR A 519 -3.87 16.67 42.34
N PRO A 520 -2.99 17.28 41.52
CA PRO A 520 -1.72 17.80 42.02
C PRO A 520 -1.92 18.93 43.04
N LYS A 521 -1.30 18.76 44.22
CA LYS A 521 -1.52 19.64 45.37
C LYS A 521 -1.10 21.10 45.09
N GLY A 522 -2.10 21.98 44.95
CA GLY A 522 -1.91 23.42 44.70
C GLY A 522 -2.48 23.90 43.36
N GLU A 523 -2.98 22.99 42.52
CA GLU A 523 -3.75 23.33 41.32
C GLU A 523 -5.08 24.02 41.66
N LYS A 524 -5.67 24.69 40.67
CA LYS A 524 -7.04 25.20 40.78
C LYS A 524 -8.01 24.16 40.27
N VAL A 525 -9.00 23.81 41.09
CA VAL A 525 -10.04 22.85 40.76
C VAL A 525 -11.41 23.49 40.59
N ASP A 526 -12.29 22.78 39.89
CA ASP A 526 -13.71 23.06 39.83
C ASP A 526 -14.45 22.57 41.09
N SER A 527 -15.79 22.55 41.06
CA SER A 527 -16.61 22.07 42.19
C SER A 527 -16.66 20.54 42.34
N LEU A 528 -15.82 19.80 41.61
CA LEU A 528 -15.77 18.34 41.51
C LEU A 528 -14.34 17.78 41.68
N GLY A 529 -13.40 18.62 42.14
CA GLY A 529 -12.00 18.27 42.39
C GLY A 529 -11.12 18.17 41.14
N CYS A 530 -11.65 18.52 39.97
CA CYS A 530 -10.94 18.37 38.71
C CYS A 530 -10.22 19.68 38.31
N PRO A 531 -8.95 19.62 37.86
CA PRO A 531 -8.22 20.80 37.39
C PRO A 531 -8.94 21.54 36.26
N LEU A 532 -8.75 22.86 36.22
CA LEU A 532 -9.35 23.71 35.18
C LEU A 532 -8.65 23.57 33.83
N ASP A 533 -9.47 23.52 32.78
CA ASP A 533 -9.16 23.51 31.35
C ASP A 533 -10.19 24.47 30.72
N SER A 534 -9.72 25.68 30.38
CA SER A 534 -10.60 26.82 30.08
C SER A 534 -11.10 26.90 28.65
N ASP A 535 -10.32 26.46 27.66
CA ASP A 535 -10.71 26.45 26.24
C ASP A 535 -11.17 25.06 25.75
N GLY A 536 -10.73 23.99 26.41
CA GLY A 536 -11.13 22.61 26.15
C GLY A 536 -10.20 21.84 25.22
N ASP A 537 -8.95 22.28 25.00
CA ASP A 537 -7.99 21.58 24.15
C ASP A 537 -7.46 20.26 24.76
N GLY A 538 -7.58 20.09 26.08
CA GLY A 538 -7.10 18.94 26.86
C GLY A 538 -5.83 19.16 27.68
N VAL A 539 -5.33 20.40 27.74
CA VAL A 539 -4.20 20.86 28.56
C VAL A 539 -4.74 21.81 29.64
N ILE A 540 -4.25 21.66 30.88
CA ILE A 540 -4.80 22.40 32.03
C ILE A 540 -4.22 23.82 32.13
N ASP A 541 -5.04 24.77 32.63
CA ASP A 541 -4.80 26.21 32.81
C ASP A 541 -3.41 26.59 33.39
N SER A 542 -2.75 25.68 34.11
CA SER A 542 -1.50 25.90 34.83
C SER A 542 -0.24 25.49 34.07
N ILE A 543 -0.38 24.71 32.99
CA ILE A 543 0.74 24.28 32.12
C ILE A 543 0.56 24.71 30.66
N ASP A 544 -0.67 25.06 30.28
CA ASP A 544 -0.99 25.74 29.03
C ASP A 544 -0.27 27.11 28.89
N LYS A 545 -0.01 27.49 27.63
CA LYS A 545 0.60 28.76 27.20
C LYS A 545 -0.22 29.47 26.11
N CYS A 546 -1.25 28.83 25.57
CA CYS A 546 -2.07 29.27 24.45
C CYS A 546 -3.58 29.19 24.79
N PRO A 547 -4.07 29.92 25.82
CA PRO A 547 -5.40 29.74 26.47
C PRO A 547 -6.61 30.26 25.67
N ASP A 548 -6.52 30.21 24.34
CA ASP A 548 -7.57 30.53 23.36
C ASP A 548 -7.60 29.45 22.26
N THR A 549 -7.01 28.27 22.49
CA THR A 549 -6.89 27.22 21.48
C THR A 549 -8.23 26.53 21.23
N PRO A 550 -8.66 26.32 19.97
CA PRO A 550 -9.90 25.62 19.69
C PRO A 550 -9.92 24.19 20.24
N ARG A 551 -10.89 23.91 21.12
CA ARG A 551 -11.32 22.56 21.50
C ARG A 551 -11.30 21.58 20.31
N ASP A 552 -10.72 20.40 20.54
CA ASP A 552 -10.46 19.34 19.57
C ASP A 552 -9.34 19.63 18.52
N GLU A 553 -8.62 20.76 18.60
CA GLU A 553 -7.38 20.99 17.84
C GLU A 553 -6.20 20.14 18.39
N LYS A 554 -5.16 19.92 17.57
CA LYS A 554 -3.97 19.17 17.99
C LYS A 554 -2.92 20.12 18.55
N VAL A 555 -2.59 19.92 19.82
CA VAL A 555 -1.65 20.76 20.55
C VAL A 555 -0.39 20.03 20.98
N ASP A 556 0.64 20.81 21.28
CA ASP A 556 1.83 20.36 21.99
C ASP A 556 1.55 20.19 23.50
N PRO A 557 2.53 19.73 24.31
CA PRO A 557 2.35 19.55 25.76
C PRO A 557 2.11 20.83 26.58
N PHE A 558 1.87 21.97 25.93
CA PHE A 558 1.64 23.28 26.51
C PHE A 558 0.47 24.03 25.85
N GLY A 559 -0.47 23.30 25.24
CA GLY A 559 -1.72 23.82 24.68
C GLY A 559 -1.59 24.62 23.38
N CYS A 560 -0.38 24.69 22.81
CA CYS A 560 -0.16 25.45 21.59
C CYS A 560 -0.32 24.57 20.33
N PRO A 561 -1.03 25.03 19.28
CA PRO A 561 -1.18 24.30 18.03
C PRO A 561 0.15 23.88 17.41
N LEU A 562 0.16 22.71 16.78
CA LEU A 562 1.34 22.17 16.11
C LEU A 562 1.69 22.93 14.81
N ASP A 563 2.99 23.12 14.59
CA ASP A 563 3.63 23.64 13.38
C ASP A 563 4.82 22.71 13.09
N SER A 564 4.64 21.77 12.16
CA SER A 564 5.51 20.60 11.99
C SER A 564 6.82 20.87 11.21
N ASP A 565 6.84 21.81 10.26
CA ASP A 565 8.06 22.21 9.52
C ASP A 565 8.65 23.55 10.01
N GLY A 566 7.84 24.37 10.67
CA GLY A 566 8.22 25.64 11.25
C GLY A 566 8.33 26.75 10.22
N ASP A 567 7.39 26.81 9.27
CA ASP A 567 7.17 27.93 8.34
C ASP A 567 6.37 29.10 8.96
N GLY A 568 5.59 28.83 10.02
CA GLY A 568 4.72 29.78 10.72
C GLY A 568 3.21 29.61 10.47
N VAL A 569 2.77 28.52 9.85
CA VAL A 569 1.37 28.16 9.61
C VAL A 569 1.05 26.81 10.27
N ASN A 570 0.02 26.76 11.11
CA ASN A 570 -0.31 25.57 11.90
C ASN A 570 -0.71 24.36 11.02
N ASP A 571 -0.36 23.14 11.46
CA ASP A 571 -0.75 21.82 10.90
C ASP A 571 -2.25 21.67 10.57
N SER A 572 -3.12 22.47 11.21
CA SER A 572 -4.57 22.45 11.08
C SER A 572 -5.10 23.25 9.88
N ILE A 573 -4.31 24.18 9.34
CA ILE A 573 -4.67 25.09 8.23
C ILE A 573 -3.66 25.10 7.08
N ASP A 574 -2.46 24.57 7.31
CA ASP A 574 -1.45 24.31 6.30
C ASP A 574 -1.92 23.27 5.24
N LYS A 575 -1.35 23.38 4.03
CA LYS A 575 -1.55 22.50 2.88
C LYS A 575 -0.24 21.96 2.30
N CYS A 576 0.91 22.46 2.74
CA CYS A 576 2.24 22.15 2.24
C CYS A 576 3.20 21.71 3.39
N PRO A 577 2.89 20.63 4.16
CA PRO A 577 3.53 20.26 5.45
C PRO A 577 4.93 19.62 5.32
N ASP A 578 5.70 20.03 4.32
CA ASP A 578 7.09 19.67 4.07
C ASP A 578 7.85 20.95 3.59
N THR A 579 7.40 22.16 3.96
CA THR A 579 7.92 23.43 3.44
C THR A 579 9.38 23.68 3.86
N PRO A 580 10.28 24.10 2.94
CA PRO A 580 11.66 24.41 3.29
C PRO A 580 11.78 25.59 4.26
N LYS A 581 12.28 25.32 5.46
CA LYS A 581 12.38 26.30 6.56
C LYS A 581 13.05 27.61 6.16
N GLY A 582 12.27 28.69 6.18
CA GLY A 582 12.71 30.05 5.86
C GLY A 582 12.32 30.56 4.48
N GLU A 583 11.63 29.74 3.68
CA GLU A 583 10.92 30.21 2.49
C GLU A 583 9.73 31.13 2.84
N LYS A 584 9.16 31.77 1.82
CA LYS A 584 8.02 32.68 1.97
C LYS A 584 6.72 32.01 1.54
N VAL A 585 5.89 31.69 2.52
CA VAL A 585 4.61 31.03 2.32
C VAL A 585 3.44 31.99 2.24
N ASP A 586 2.32 31.49 1.70
CA ASP A 586 1.01 32.13 1.80
C ASP A 586 0.30 31.78 3.13
N GLN A 587 -0.97 32.13 3.26
CA GLN A 587 -1.78 31.86 4.47
C GLN A 587 -2.12 30.36 4.70
N PHE A 588 -1.59 29.45 3.89
CA PHE A 588 -1.81 28.01 3.93
C PHE A 588 -0.49 27.21 3.87
N GLY A 589 0.62 27.81 4.29
CA GLY A 589 1.96 27.20 4.34
C GLY A 589 2.58 26.91 2.97
N CYS A 590 1.95 27.33 1.88
CA CYS A 590 2.44 27.02 0.54
C CYS A 590 3.32 28.16 -0.02
N PRO A 591 4.58 27.88 -0.41
CA PRO A 591 5.40 28.80 -1.19
C PRO A 591 4.92 28.90 -2.65
N PRO A 592 5.43 29.85 -3.45
CA PRO A 592 5.07 29.99 -4.86
C PRO A 592 5.49 28.80 -5.73
N ASP A 593 4.56 28.37 -6.58
CA ASP A 593 4.69 27.40 -7.67
C ASP A 593 3.94 28.01 -8.87
N GLY A 594 4.68 28.41 -9.92
CA GLY A 594 4.19 29.24 -11.01
C GLY A 594 3.43 28.52 -12.12
N ASP A 595 3.71 27.24 -12.36
CA ASP A 595 3.04 26.41 -13.40
C ASP A 595 2.19 25.26 -12.83
N GLY A 596 2.37 24.92 -11.55
CA GLY A 596 1.59 23.94 -10.81
C GLY A 596 2.08 22.50 -10.96
N ASP A 597 3.36 22.27 -11.25
CA ASP A 597 3.94 20.92 -11.34
C ASP A 597 4.26 20.27 -9.98
N GLY A 598 4.32 21.06 -8.90
CA GLY A 598 4.67 20.63 -7.54
C GLY A 598 6.10 20.92 -7.11
N VAL A 599 6.89 21.65 -7.90
CA VAL A 599 8.25 22.13 -7.58
C VAL A 599 8.23 23.66 -7.48
N ILE A 600 8.79 24.19 -6.40
CA ILE A 600 8.63 25.61 -6.04
C ILE A 600 9.52 26.53 -6.89
N ASP A 601 9.05 27.76 -7.15
CA ASP A 601 9.69 28.78 -8.01
C ASP A 601 11.18 29.05 -7.70
N THR A 602 11.64 28.75 -6.47
CA THR A 602 13.01 29.00 -6.01
C THR A 602 14.00 27.87 -6.35
N ILE A 603 13.51 26.67 -6.69
CA ILE A 603 14.35 25.49 -7.00
C ILE A 603 14.03 24.86 -8.37
N ASP A 604 12.87 25.16 -8.94
CA ASP A 604 12.51 24.80 -10.31
C ASP A 604 13.50 25.40 -11.34
N LYS A 605 13.66 24.68 -12.47
CA LYS A 605 14.50 25.03 -13.61
C LYS A 605 13.75 25.01 -14.94
N CYS A 606 12.47 24.63 -14.93
CA CYS A 606 11.61 24.38 -16.08
C CYS A 606 10.22 25.04 -15.92
N PRO A 607 10.10 26.36 -15.64
CA PRO A 607 8.88 27.08 -15.19
C PRO A 607 7.81 27.33 -16.29
N ASP A 608 7.74 26.41 -17.24
CA ASP A 608 6.75 26.33 -18.33
C ASP A 608 6.30 24.86 -18.50
N THR A 609 6.36 24.04 -17.43
CA THR A 609 6.07 22.62 -17.49
C THR A 609 4.60 22.36 -17.88
N PRO A 610 4.31 21.46 -18.84
CA PRO A 610 2.93 21.18 -19.23
C PRO A 610 2.11 20.55 -18.09
N SER A 611 1.09 21.27 -17.61
CA SER A 611 0.20 20.84 -16.51
C SER A 611 -0.24 19.37 -16.61
N GLY A 612 0.08 18.59 -15.57
CA GLY A 612 -0.20 17.16 -15.49
C GLY A 612 0.89 16.25 -16.07
N ALA A 613 2.03 16.80 -16.52
CA ALA A 613 3.28 16.08 -16.71
C ALA A 613 3.78 15.44 -15.40
N LYS A 614 4.79 14.56 -15.52
CA LYS A 614 5.64 14.16 -14.39
C LYS A 614 6.99 14.84 -14.50
N VAL A 615 7.46 15.35 -13.38
CA VAL A 615 8.74 16.06 -13.28
C VAL A 615 9.69 15.38 -12.31
N ASP A 616 10.97 15.75 -12.42
CA ASP A 616 12.01 15.39 -11.46
C ASP A 616 12.12 16.43 -10.32
N GLU A 617 13.16 16.32 -9.49
CA GLU A 617 13.44 17.21 -8.35
C GLU A 617 13.79 18.67 -8.75
N GLN A 618 13.63 19.02 -10.04
CA GLN A 618 14.03 20.30 -10.64
C GLN A 618 12.92 20.87 -11.56
N GLY A 619 11.69 20.36 -11.44
CA GLY A 619 10.52 20.74 -12.26
C GLY A 619 10.60 20.33 -13.74
N CYS A 620 11.60 19.52 -14.11
CA CYS A 620 11.86 19.21 -15.51
C CYS A 620 11.22 17.90 -15.96
N ASN A 621 10.62 17.92 -17.16
CA ASN A 621 9.75 16.84 -17.64
C ASN A 621 10.46 15.49 -17.83
N ILE A 622 9.97 14.43 -17.16
CA ILE A 622 10.55 13.08 -17.24
C ILE A 622 10.29 12.51 -18.65
N LYS A 623 11.36 12.25 -19.40
CA LYS A 623 11.27 11.75 -20.79
C LYS A 623 11.15 10.23 -20.85
N LEU A 624 10.29 9.73 -21.75
CA LEU A 624 10.02 8.30 -21.92
C LEU A 624 11.02 7.67 -22.91
N LEU A 625 12.13 7.13 -22.40
CA LEU A 625 13.25 6.63 -23.22
C LEU A 625 12.97 5.29 -23.95
N GLU A 626 12.02 4.48 -23.48
CA GLU A 626 11.69 3.16 -24.05
C GLU A 626 10.19 3.01 -24.33
N PRO A 627 9.79 2.19 -25.33
CA PRO A 627 8.38 2.07 -25.70
C PRO A 627 7.55 1.24 -24.70
N VAL A 628 6.57 1.87 -24.06
CA VAL A 628 5.65 1.24 -23.10
C VAL A 628 4.41 0.72 -23.81
N THR A 629 4.13 -0.58 -23.68
CA THR A 629 2.97 -1.22 -24.32
C THR A 629 1.81 -1.37 -23.33
N LEU A 630 0.76 -0.56 -23.50
CA LEU A 630 -0.48 -0.69 -22.73
C LEU A 630 -1.53 -1.50 -23.52
N GLN A 631 -1.82 -2.72 -23.08
CA GLN A 631 -2.88 -3.55 -23.68
C GLN A 631 -4.25 -3.16 -23.14
N ILE A 632 -5.15 -2.69 -24.01
CA ILE A 632 -6.49 -2.25 -23.64
C ILE A 632 -7.52 -3.29 -24.11
N LYS A 633 -8.17 -4.00 -23.17
CA LYS A 633 -9.20 -5.00 -23.49
C LYS A 633 -10.53 -4.33 -23.87
N ILE A 634 -10.59 -3.74 -25.05
CA ILE A 634 -11.81 -3.11 -25.59
C ILE A 634 -12.57 -4.13 -26.44
N GLU A 635 -13.81 -4.43 -26.05
CA GLU A 635 -14.68 -5.37 -26.78
C GLU A 635 -15.69 -4.63 -27.64
N PHE A 636 -15.75 -5.02 -28.92
CA PHE A 636 -16.62 -4.42 -29.93
C PHE A 636 -17.63 -5.45 -30.43
N ASP A 637 -18.87 -5.02 -30.69
CA ASP A 637 -19.87 -5.88 -31.32
C ASP A 637 -19.43 -6.37 -32.71
N VAL A 638 -20.05 -7.45 -33.18
CA VAL A 638 -19.80 -8.03 -34.50
C VAL A 638 -19.95 -6.97 -35.60
N ASN A 639 -18.91 -6.82 -36.42
CA ASN A 639 -18.77 -5.82 -37.49
C ASN A 639 -18.83 -4.33 -37.09
N LYS A 640 -18.94 -4.00 -35.79
CA LYS A 640 -18.89 -2.62 -35.28
C LYS A 640 -17.49 -2.21 -34.80
N ASP A 641 -17.34 -0.89 -34.72
CA ASP A 641 -16.23 -0.07 -34.26
C ASP A 641 -16.64 0.91 -33.13
N VAL A 642 -17.90 0.87 -32.67
CA VAL A 642 -18.40 1.68 -31.54
C VAL A 642 -17.87 1.14 -30.20
N ILE A 643 -17.27 2.04 -29.42
CA ILE A 643 -16.77 1.76 -28.06
C ILE A 643 -17.93 1.83 -27.05
N LYS A 644 -17.95 0.92 -26.07
CA LYS A 644 -18.98 0.86 -25.02
C LYS A 644 -18.56 1.67 -23.78
N PRO A 645 -19.51 2.29 -23.03
CA PRO A 645 -19.22 3.10 -21.84
C PRO A 645 -18.32 2.43 -20.80
N GLN A 646 -18.48 1.12 -20.59
CA GLN A 646 -17.64 0.29 -19.71
C GLN A 646 -16.13 0.34 -20.02
N PHE A 647 -15.72 0.74 -21.23
CA PHE A 647 -14.32 0.85 -21.63
C PHE A 647 -13.79 2.30 -21.59
N HIS A 648 -14.63 3.30 -21.31
CA HIS A 648 -14.21 4.71 -21.29
C HIS A 648 -13.12 4.97 -20.24
N ASN A 649 -13.24 4.38 -19.04
CA ASN A 649 -12.22 4.52 -17.99
C ASN A 649 -10.85 3.96 -18.41
N ALA A 650 -10.81 2.89 -19.21
CA ALA A 650 -9.56 2.34 -19.72
C ALA A 650 -8.89 3.25 -20.76
N LEU A 651 -9.66 4.12 -21.44
CA LEU A 651 -9.15 5.16 -22.33
C LEU A 651 -8.71 6.40 -21.55
N VAL A 652 -9.40 6.75 -20.45
CA VAL A 652 -8.98 7.80 -19.52
C VAL A 652 -7.57 7.55 -18.98
N GLU A 653 -7.24 6.31 -18.58
CA GLU A 653 -5.88 5.99 -18.10
C GLU A 653 -4.81 6.13 -19.21
N VAL A 654 -5.14 5.84 -20.47
CA VAL A 654 -4.22 6.06 -21.60
C VAL A 654 -4.05 7.56 -21.89
N ALA A 655 -5.12 8.35 -21.86
CA ALA A 655 -5.04 9.80 -22.00
C ALA A 655 -4.24 10.46 -20.86
N LYS A 656 -4.44 10.03 -19.61
CA LYS A 656 -3.62 10.42 -18.46
C LYS A 656 -2.14 10.13 -18.70
N PHE A 657 -1.79 8.91 -19.12
CA PHE A 657 -0.41 8.53 -19.39
C PHE A 657 0.22 9.43 -20.47
N ILE A 658 -0.51 9.74 -21.55
CA ILE A 658 -0.02 10.62 -22.63
C ILE A 658 0.18 12.06 -22.13
N ARG A 659 -0.68 12.56 -21.22
CA ARG A 659 -0.47 13.86 -20.57
C ARG A 659 0.75 13.86 -19.64
N SER A 660 0.92 12.81 -18.83
CA SER A 660 2.05 12.65 -17.90
C SER A 660 3.44 12.56 -18.53
N TYR A 661 3.52 12.26 -19.83
CA TYR A 661 4.78 12.23 -20.59
C TYR A 661 4.62 13.10 -21.85
N PRO A 662 4.80 14.43 -21.80
CA PRO A 662 4.55 15.34 -22.93
C PRO A 662 5.26 14.95 -24.24
N ASP A 663 6.47 14.41 -24.14
CA ASP A 663 7.29 13.98 -25.28
C ASP A 663 6.86 12.61 -25.88
N ALA A 664 5.85 11.94 -25.30
CA ALA A 664 5.38 10.64 -25.78
C ALA A 664 4.43 10.76 -26.98
N SER A 665 4.57 9.85 -27.93
CA SER A 665 3.57 9.54 -28.96
C SER A 665 2.92 8.19 -28.67
N ALA A 666 1.74 7.90 -29.25
CA ALA A 666 1.08 6.61 -29.12
C ALA A 666 0.59 6.04 -30.47
N VAL A 667 0.92 4.78 -30.73
CA VAL A 667 0.37 3.98 -31.85
C VAL A 667 -0.70 3.04 -31.30
N ILE A 668 -1.95 3.26 -31.71
CA ILE A 668 -3.09 2.42 -31.40
C ILE A 668 -3.15 1.27 -32.42
N GLU A 669 -2.75 0.06 -32.01
CA GLU A 669 -2.86 -1.14 -32.84
C GLU A 669 -4.22 -1.84 -32.65
N GLY A 670 -4.94 -2.06 -33.75
CA GLY A 670 -6.12 -2.92 -33.80
C GLY A 670 -5.80 -4.33 -34.27
N HIS A 671 -6.35 -5.35 -33.60
CA HIS A 671 -6.14 -6.77 -33.93
C HIS A 671 -7.45 -7.59 -33.95
N THR A 672 -7.45 -8.70 -34.69
CA THR A 672 -8.55 -9.68 -34.75
C THR A 672 -8.02 -11.11 -34.64
N ASP A 673 -8.92 -12.06 -34.40
CA ASP A 673 -8.65 -13.46 -34.73
C ASP A 673 -8.74 -13.71 -36.26
N SER A 674 -8.35 -14.91 -36.71
CA SER A 674 -8.32 -15.28 -38.14
C SER A 674 -9.67 -15.67 -38.75
N THR A 675 -10.78 -15.59 -38.00
CA THR A 675 -12.10 -15.94 -38.53
C THR A 675 -12.55 -14.91 -39.57
N GLY A 676 -12.99 -15.38 -40.74
CA GLY A 676 -13.48 -14.53 -41.82
C GLY A 676 -12.49 -14.40 -42.98
N LYS A 677 -12.46 -13.23 -43.61
CA LYS A 677 -11.57 -12.92 -44.74
C LYS A 677 -10.45 -11.97 -44.29
N PRO A 678 -9.16 -12.24 -44.58
CA PRO A 678 -8.05 -11.40 -44.12
C PRO A 678 -8.21 -9.91 -44.45
N GLU A 679 -8.69 -9.57 -45.65
CA GLU A 679 -8.86 -8.19 -46.09
C GLU A 679 -9.95 -7.46 -45.27
N LYS A 680 -11.02 -8.18 -44.91
CA LYS A 680 -12.06 -7.67 -44.00
C LYS A 680 -11.54 -7.50 -42.58
N ASN A 681 -10.65 -8.37 -42.13
CA ASN A 681 -10.09 -8.32 -40.78
C ASN A 681 -9.12 -7.15 -40.63
N ILE A 682 -8.29 -6.85 -41.63
CA ILE A 682 -7.50 -5.61 -41.73
C ILE A 682 -8.44 -4.39 -41.64
N MET A 683 -9.43 -4.27 -42.53
CA MET A 683 -10.36 -3.13 -42.55
C MET A 683 -11.21 -2.97 -41.27
N LEU A 684 -11.56 -4.06 -40.58
CA LEU A 684 -12.25 -4.03 -39.30
C LEU A 684 -11.32 -3.58 -38.16
N SER A 685 -10.07 -4.04 -38.17
CA SER A 685 -9.08 -3.68 -37.16
C SER A 685 -8.68 -2.20 -37.23
N GLN A 686 -8.49 -1.66 -38.44
CA GLN A 686 -8.17 -0.23 -38.65
C GLN A 686 -9.29 0.65 -38.09
N ARG A 687 -10.56 0.42 -38.48
CA ARG A 687 -11.69 1.23 -37.99
C ARG A 687 -11.85 1.22 -36.48
N ARG A 688 -11.51 0.11 -35.81
CA ARG A 688 -11.50 0.00 -34.34
C ARG A 688 -10.35 0.81 -33.71
N ALA A 689 -9.16 0.78 -34.30
CA ALA A 689 -8.06 1.64 -33.89
C ALA A 689 -8.39 3.13 -34.13
N ASP A 690 -8.94 3.50 -35.29
CA ASP A 690 -9.37 4.86 -35.60
C ASP A 690 -10.45 5.36 -34.61
N SER A 691 -11.37 4.48 -34.18
CA SER A 691 -12.43 4.81 -33.21
C SER A 691 -11.84 5.14 -31.84
N VAL A 692 -10.83 4.38 -31.41
CA VAL A 692 -10.09 4.64 -30.16
C VAL A 692 -9.27 5.92 -30.26
N LEU A 693 -8.60 6.17 -31.38
CA LEU A 693 -7.87 7.41 -31.65
C LEU A 693 -8.80 8.63 -31.62
N ARG A 694 -9.98 8.56 -32.29
CA ARG A 694 -10.98 9.63 -32.22
C ARG A 694 -11.52 9.83 -30.81
N TYR A 695 -11.73 8.76 -30.02
CA TYR A 695 -12.15 8.92 -28.63
C TYR A 695 -11.09 9.64 -27.78
N LEU A 696 -9.81 9.32 -27.95
CA LEU A 696 -8.71 9.98 -27.25
C LEU A 696 -8.64 11.48 -27.59
N ILE A 697 -8.87 11.87 -28.86
CA ILE A 697 -8.89 13.27 -29.30
C ILE A 697 -10.20 13.96 -28.88
N ASP A 698 -11.35 13.49 -29.38
CA ASP A 698 -12.64 14.18 -29.33
C ASP A 698 -13.33 14.15 -27.94
N LYS A 699 -12.85 13.31 -27.02
CA LYS A 699 -13.45 13.10 -25.68
C LYS A 699 -12.46 13.17 -24.53
N LEU A 700 -11.16 13.04 -24.79
CA LEU A 700 -10.11 13.09 -23.77
C LEU A 700 -8.99 14.09 -24.11
N GLU A 701 -9.19 14.91 -25.14
CA GLU A 701 -8.38 16.10 -25.49
C GLU A 701 -6.89 15.78 -25.64
N VAL A 702 -6.57 14.57 -26.10
CA VAL A 702 -5.19 14.17 -26.41
C VAL A 702 -4.78 14.81 -27.75
N PRO A 703 -3.62 15.48 -27.83
CA PRO A 703 -3.16 16.10 -29.08
C PRO A 703 -3.05 15.09 -30.23
N ALA A 704 -3.65 15.43 -31.38
CA ALA A 704 -3.86 14.50 -32.50
C ALA A 704 -2.57 14.17 -33.26
N ASP A 705 -1.61 15.09 -33.25
CA ASP A 705 -0.23 14.92 -33.75
C ASP A 705 0.56 13.85 -32.99
N ARG A 706 0.22 13.64 -31.71
CA ARG A 706 0.84 12.63 -30.84
C ARG A 706 0.22 11.23 -31.00
N LEU A 707 -0.78 11.05 -31.87
CA LEU A 707 -1.55 9.81 -32.01
C LEU A 707 -1.54 9.23 -33.44
N LYS A 708 -1.41 7.91 -33.53
CA LYS A 708 -1.52 7.13 -34.77
C LYS A 708 -2.40 5.90 -34.57
N ALA A 709 -3.08 5.42 -35.61
CA ALA A 709 -3.89 4.21 -35.58
C ALA A 709 -3.50 3.25 -36.71
N GLU A 710 -3.30 1.96 -36.41
CA GLU A 710 -2.90 0.93 -37.38
C GLU A 710 -3.66 -0.40 -37.19
N GLY A 711 -4.27 -0.92 -38.25
CA GLY A 711 -5.01 -2.16 -38.26
C GLY A 711 -4.21 -3.36 -38.77
N PHE A 712 -3.84 -4.29 -37.89
CA PHE A 712 -3.06 -5.49 -38.23
C PHE A 712 -3.90 -6.74 -38.54
N GLY A 713 -5.23 -6.68 -38.38
CA GLY A 713 -6.13 -7.81 -38.58
C GLY A 713 -5.66 -9.03 -37.77
N SER A 714 -5.53 -10.18 -38.43
CA SER A 714 -5.04 -11.43 -37.82
C SER A 714 -3.53 -11.66 -38.00
N ASN A 715 -2.76 -10.67 -38.46
CA ASN A 715 -1.36 -10.87 -38.87
C ASN A 715 -0.37 -10.86 -37.68
N LYS A 716 -0.78 -10.35 -36.52
CA LYS A 716 -0.02 -10.34 -35.26
C LYS A 716 -0.79 -11.11 -34.15
N PRO A 717 -0.95 -12.44 -34.26
CA PRO A 717 -1.58 -13.23 -33.21
C PRO A 717 -0.66 -13.33 -31.97
N VAL A 718 -1.27 -13.35 -30.79
CA VAL A 718 -0.61 -13.62 -29.49
C VAL A 718 -0.96 -15.00 -28.93
N ALA A 719 -1.96 -15.66 -29.50
CA ALA A 719 -2.40 -17.01 -29.15
C ALA A 719 -2.84 -17.79 -30.39
N SER A 720 -3.03 -19.11 -30.26
CA SER A 720 -3.61 -19.95 -31.31
C SER A 720 -4.98 -19.40 -31.77
N ASN A 721 -5.26 -19.50 -33.07
CA ASN A 721 -6.58 -19.18 -33.62
C ASN A 721 -7.50 -20.41 -33.71
N ASP A 722 -7.11 -21.54 -33.12
CA ASP A 722 -7.83 -22.81 -33.21
C ASP A 722 -8.78 -22.99 -32.01
N THR A 723 -8.45 -22.39 -30.86
CA THR A 723 -9.28 -22.37 -29.64
C THR A 723 -10.14 -21.10 -29.53
N ALA A 724 -11.27 -21.17 -28.82
CA ALA A 724 -12.15 -20.01 -28.64
C ALA A 724 -11.48 -18.91 -27.79
N GLU A 725 -10.67 -19.34 -26.82
CA GLU A 725 -9.92 -18.57 -25.86
C GLU A 725 -8.78 -17.81 -26.55
N GLY A 726 -8.01 -18.49 -27.41
CA GLY A 726 -6.93 -17.88 -28.18
C GLY A 726 -7.45 -16.89 -29.24
N LYS A 727 -8.59 -17.20 -29.89
CA LYS A 727 -9.32 -16.21 -30.70
C LYS A 727 -9.75 -14.99 -29.87
N ALA A 728 -10.22 -15.19 -28.64
CA ALA A 728 -10.60 -14.08 -27.75
C ALA A 728 -9.40 -13.21 -27.34
N GLN A 729 -8.22 -13.81 -27.12
CA GLN A 729 -6.98 -13.07 -26.85
C GLN A 729 -6.47 -12.31 -28.09
N ASN A 730 -6.64 -12.87 -29.29
CA ASN A 730 -6.23 -12.22 -30.55
C ASN A 730 -7.09 -10.98 -30.88
N ARG A 731 -8.38 -10.97 -30.55
CA ARG A 731 -9.28 -9.80 -30.65
C ARG A 731 -8.98 -8.75 -29.57
N ARG A 732 -8.03 -7.85 -29.82
CA ARG A 732 -7.55 -6.85 -28.85
C ARG A 732 -7.26 -5.48 -29.49
N VAL A 733 -7.16 -4.46 -28.65
CA VAL A 733 -6.51 -3.17 -28.98
C VAL A 733 -5.29 -3.01 -28.07
N ILE A 734 -4.23 -2.40 -28.59
CA ILE A 734 -3.01 -2.06 -27.84
C ILE A 734 -2.71 -0.59 -28.11
N ALA A 735 -2.27 0.16 -27.09
CA ALA A 735 -1.59 1.43 -27.27
C ALA A 735 -0.10 1.23 -26.99
N ILE A 736 0.74 1.37 -28.02
CA ILE A 736 2.20 1.37 -27.89
C ILE A 736 2.64 2.83 -27.77
N LEU A 737 3.18 3.20 -26.62
CA LEU A 737 3.62 4.55 -26.30
C LEU A 737 5.14 4.66 -26.45
N SER A 738 5.65 5.75 -27.01
CA SER A 738 7.08 5.94 -27.27
C SER A 738 7.47 7.41 -27.26
N GLY A 739 8.48 7.78 -26.46
CA GLY A 739 9.04 9.14 -26.43
C GLY A 739 10.03 9.41 -27.56
N THR A 740 10.14 10.68 -27.97
CA THR A 740 11.17 11.13 -28.91
C THR A 740 12.49 11.41 -28.19
N ALA A 741 13.43 10.48 -28.29
CA ALA A 741 14.83 10.73 -27.94
C ALA A 741 15.51 11.59 -29.03
N GLU A 742 15.20 12.89 -29.09
CA GLU A 742 15.98 13.83 -29.90
C GLU A 742 17.37 14.03 -29.28
N VAL A 743 18.33 13.25 -29.76
CA VAL A 743 19.75 13.49 -29.53
C VAL A 743 20.15 14.73 -30.34
N GLU A 744 20.16 15.90 -29.69
CA GLU A 744 20.82 17.09 -30.23
C GLU A 744 22.26 16.74 -30.62
N LYS A 745 22.56 16.74 -31.93
CA LYS A 745 23.92 16.61 -32.43
C LYS A 745 24.62 17.96 -32.31
N LYS A 746 25.35 18.14 -31.20
CA LYS A 746 26.41 19.15 -31.06
C LYS A 746 27.70 18.65 -31.69
#